data_AF-H1BH35-F1
#
_entry.id   AF-H1BH35-F1
#
_cell.length_a   1.000
_cell.length_b   1.000
_cell.length_c   1.000
_cell.angle_alpha   90.00
_cell.angle_beta   90.00
_cell.angle_gamma   90.00
#
_symmetry.space_group_name_H-M   'P 1'
#
loop_
_entity.id
_entity.type
_entity.pdbx_description
1 polymer ?
#
loop_
_entity_poly.entity_id
_entity_poly.type
_entity_poly.pdbx_seq_one_letter_code
_entity_poly.pdbx_strand_id
1 'polypeptide(L)'
;MTSYTIGENLPLWGGDDTQTITFIVTSDCNLRCKYCYVVAKENNKRMHFSTAKKFIDYLMSDKLNRSKKVVLDFIGGEPLLEIELIDKICDYFKIKAFELSDEWYWQYRINICSNGLLYEDEKVQNFIKKNIHKISFGISIDGNKQKHDLNRVKVDGSGSYDDIMRILPLWKQQFVPSTKVTFSSPDLIYLKDSILALWDLGIYDVAANVVYEDVWNTGDDKILEQELMSLADHIIDKELYDKGYKCTFFMDFLGGFNTQGDLNSIFCGAGKMLAIDCSGNIYPCIRFSPNSLSNKKAKVIGNIEKGLDKEKLRTYACIDASMISSQECIECPVAKGCPYCQGFNYDESKNDTIFNRTVYHCLMQKARVRANDYFFAKLYNQKGITRENYSSNHQYLYFILSDDYVSFCQFENKCNSHKTMNQDLIQEGLNFCRENFYKPVFIHSNELYNFESKDFYDSFIIEHIIPIQNYEHSKTLKNVTYVIEPDTLGKLRNRISRCIFNINQDQIDSLYKFITEVFKFTDRVNLNVIGLNENFQEDLYQEQLMQISDYLVQCFKITGEVKEINVLNDVMYEDTHENCKAGDRLFAFAPNGRFYICPSFYSNNKNDVGCLENGINFDNKLFNAKSHFLCKNCKANQCLNCVYLNKESTDEFNVSPSYQCRKSNIELNVAYELQKRIPEAFINSVKLEKVKNLDPIISAKPIMPHFDY
;
A
#
# COMPACT_ATOMS: atom_id res chain seq x y z
N MET A 1 -11.46 -17.60 -12.09
CA MET A 1 -10.83 -16.50 -11.33
C MET A 1 -10.32 -17.09 -10.03
N THR A 2 -9.02 -17.01 -9.80
CA THR A 2 -8.36 -17.36 -8.53
C THR A 2 -8.70 -16.29 -7.50
N SER A 3 -9.78 -16.48 -6.75
CA SER A 3 -10.25 -15.50 -5.76
C SER A 3 -9.78 -15.85 -4.34
N TYR A 4 -9.51 -14.84 -3.53
CA TYR A 4 -9.29 -14.94 -2.09
C TYR A 4 -10.23 -13.98 -1.36
N THR A 5 -10.72 -14.36 -0.18
CA THR A 5 -11.46 -13.47 0.73
C THR A 5 -10.56 -12.91 1.84
N ILE A 6 -9.53 -13.67 2.24
CA ILE A 6 -8.48 -13.19 3.16
C ILE A 6 -7.59 -12.21 2.41
N GLY A 7 -7.75 -10.91 2.70
CA GLY A 7 -7.10 -9.81 1.98
C GLY A 7 -8.08 -8.74 1.51
N GLU A 8 -9.37 -9.06 1.42
CA GLU A 8 -10.41 -8.12 1.03
C GLU A 8 -10.79 -7.14 2.15
N ASN A 9 -11.27 -5.96 1.75
CA ASN A 9 -11.89 -5.03 2.69
C ASN A 9 -13.16 -5.60 3.33
N LEU A 10 -13.40 -5.18 4.57
CA LEU A 10 -14.68 -5.39 5.22
C LEU A 10 -15.73 -4.46 4.56
N PRO A 11 -16.97 -4.93 4.37
CA PRO A 11 -18.00 -4.15 3.71
C PRO A 11 -18.38 -2.91 4.55
N LEU A 12 -18.26 -1.73 3.94
CA LEU A 12 -18.74 -0.47 4.52
C LEU A 12 -20.09 -0.09 3.92
N TRP A 13 -21.08 0.18 4.78
CA TRP A 13 -22.38 0.63 4.30
C TRP A 13 -22.28 2.03 3.71
N GLY A 14 -22.80 2.19 2.50
CA GLY A 14 -22.96 3.49 1.85
C GLY A 14 -21.72 4.02 1.11
N GLY A 15 -20.53 3.49 1.37
CA GLY A 15 -19.27 3.91 0.73
C GLY A 15 -18.85 5.33 1.12
N ASP A 16 -18.03 5.97 0.28
CA ASP A 16 -17.41 7.29 0.56
C ASP A 16 -18.42 8.46 0.68
N ASP A 17 -19.63 8.32 0.13
CA ASP A 17 -20.72 9.31 0.23
C ASP A 17 -21.60 9.06 1.46
N THR A 18 -20.97 8.78 2.59
CA THR A 18 -21.64 8.51 3.87
C THR A 18 -21.05 9.35 4.99
N GLN A 19 -21.90 10.11 5.66
CA GLN A 19 -21.52 10.87 6.85
C GLN A 19 -21.78 10.05 8.11
N THR A 20 -20.79 9.91 8.98
CA THR A 20 -20.97 9.27 10.30
C THR A 20 -21.12 10.33 11.38
N ILE A 21 -22.23 10.26 12.11
CA ILE A 21 -22.56 11.13 13.25
C ILE A 21 -22.58 10.27 14.51
N THR A 22 -21.61 10.50 15.39
CA THR A 22 -21.42 9.74 16.62
C THR A 22 -22.03 10.47 17.82
N PHE A 23 -23.02 9.86 18.46
CA PHE A 23 -23.61 10.31 19.72
C PHE A 23 -22.91 9.63 20.90
N ILE A 24 -22.23 10.41 21.73
CA ILE A 24 -21.66 9.93 23.00
C ILE A 24 -22.76 10.03 24.06
N VAL A 25 -23.54 8.97 24.21
CA VAL A 25 -24.77 8.99 25.03
C VAL A 25 -24.50 8.92 26.54
N THR A 26 -23.36 8.33 26.93
CA THR A 26 -22.89 8.24 28.32
C THR A 26 -21.37 8.09 28.36
N SER A 27 -20.71 8.46 29.45
CA SER A 27 -19.32 8.03 29.70
C SER A 27 -19.23 6.77 30.58
N ASP A 28 -20.34 6.32 31.18
CA ASP A 28 -20.36 5.12 32.01
C ASP A 28 -20.25 3.84 31.18
N CYS A 29 -19.68 2.80 31.78
CA CYS A 29 -19.54 1.46 31.22
C CYS A 29 -19.62 0.43 32.35
N ASN A 30 -20.25 -0.70 32.11
CA ASN A 30 -20.24 -1.85 33.02
C ASN A 30 -18.97 -2.73 32.92
N LEU A 31 -18.03 -2.39 32.02
CA LEU A 31 -16.69 -2.98 31.95
C LEU A 31 -15.57 -1.97 32.29
N ARG A 32 -14.41 -2.49 32.67
CA ARG A 32 -13.15 -1.76 32.91
C ARG A 32 -12.03 -2.33 32.03
N CYS A 33 -12.26 -2.37 30.71
CA CYS A 33 -11.29 -2.95 29.78
C CYS A 33 -9.93 -2.26 29.87
N LYS A 34 -8.85 -3.05 29.97
CA LYS A 34 -7.49 -2.54 30.25
C LYS A 34 -6.92 -1.62 29.15
N TYR A 35 -7.21 -1.92 27.88
CA TYR A 35 -6.76 -1.15 26.71
C TYR A 35 -7.75 -0.06 26.27
N CYS A 36 -8.81 0.21 27.04
CA CYS A 36 -9.89 1.08 26.58
C CYS A 36 -9.41 2.51 26.39
N TYR A 37 -9.61 3.06 25.18
CA TYR A 37 -9.28 4.46 24.92
C TYR A 37 -10.27 5.45 25.55
N VAL A 38 -11.43 4.99 26.02
CA VAL A 38 -12.35 5.81 26.83
C VAL A 38 -11.91 5.68 28.29
N VAL A 39 -10.95 6.53 28.67
CA VAL A 39 -10.24 6.46 29.94
C VAL A 39 -11.06 7.00 31.12
N ALA A 40 -11.90 8.02 30.89
CA ALA A 40 -12.73 8.60 31.93
C ALA A 40 -14.16 8.01 31.92
N LYS A 41 -14.39 7.03 32.79
CA LYS A 41 -15.70 6.34 32.94
C LYS A 41 -16.45 6.87 34.17
N GLU A 42 -17.28 7.90 33.97
CA GLU A 42 -18.00 8.59 35.03
C GLU A 42 -19.51 8.25 35.00
N ASN A 43 -20.04 7.71 36.10
CA ASN A 43 -21.43 7.19 36.16
C ASN A 43 -22.55 8.25 35.96
N ASN A 44 -22.20 9.55 36.05
CA ASN A 44 -23.17 10.66 36.09
C ASN A 44 -23.19 11.55 34.83
N LYS A 45 -22.35 11.27 33.82
CA LYS A 45 -22.33 12.06 32.58
C LYS A 45 -23.13 11.35 31.49
N ARG A 46 -24.42 11.71 31.43
CA ARG A 46 -25.41 11.14 30.48
C ARG A 46 -26.01 12.25 29.62
N MET A 47 -26.24 11.96 28.35
CA MET A 47 -26.86 12.91 27.43
C MET A 47 -28.35 13.05 27.72
N HIS A 48 -28.85 14.28 27.81
CA HIS A 48 -30.28 14.52 27.86
C HIS A 48 -30.89 14.49 26.45
N PHE A 49 -32.13 13.99 26.34
CA PHE A 49 -32.84 13.96 25.05
C PHE A 49 -32.98 15.35 24.42
N SER A 50 -33.13 16.41 25.22
CA SER A 50 -33.18 17.79 24.73
C SER A 50 -31.90 18.22 23.99
N THR A 51 -30.73 17.79 24.46
CA THR A 51 -29.42 18.02 23.80
C THR A 51 -29.39 17.32 22.45
N ALA A 52 -29.74 16.03 22.40
CA ALA A 52 -29.76 15.26 21.16
C ALA A 52 -30.77 15.80 20.14
N LYS A 53 -31.95 16.22 20.62
CA LYS A 53 -33.01 16.85 19.82
C LYS A 53 -32.48 18.11 19.12
N LYS A 54 -31.87 19.03 19.88
CA LYS A 54 -31.26 20.25 19.34
C LYS A 54 -30.17 19.94 18.30
N PHE A 55 -29.39 18.89 18.53
CA PHE A 55 -28.36 18.49 17.59
C PHE A 55 -28.94 17.94 16.28
N ILE A 56 -29.99 17.11 16.36
CA ILE A 56 -30.71 16.64 15.16
C ILE A 56 -31.29 17.84 14.39
N ASP A 57 -31.94 18.78 15.08
CA ASP A 57 -32.48 19.99 14.45
C ASP A 57 -31.39 20.80 13.75
N TYR A 58 -30.20 20.88 14.36
CA TYR A 58 -29.03 21.51 13.75
C TYR A 58 -28.51 20.74 12.53
N LEU A 59 -28.40 19.42 12.61
CA LEU A 59 -27.95 18.57 11.51
C LEU A 59 -28.89 18.63 10.30
N MET A 60 -30.19 18.74 10.54
CA MET A 60 -31.21 18.85 9.49
C MET A 60 -31.38 20.27 8.92
N SER A 61 -30.58 21.23 9.40
CA SER A 61 -30.63 22.60 8.89
C SER A 61 -29.76 22.78 7.63
N ASP A 62 -30.06 23.80 6.83
CA ASP A 62 -29.28 24.17 5.63
C ASP A 62 -27.89 24.75 5.92
N LYS A 63 -27.44 24.70 7.19
CA LYS A 63 -26.16 25.25 7.64
C LYS A 63 -24.98 24.31 7.37
N LEU A 64 -25.25 23.06 7.00
CA LEU A 64 -24.25 22.01 6.81
C LEU A 64 -24.31 21.44 5.40
N ASN A 65 -23.14 21.25 4.81
CA ASN A 65 -23.00 20.38 3.64
C ASN A 65 -23.00 18.93 4.12
N ARG A 66 -23.95 18.14 3.62
CA ARG A 66 -24.22 16.77 4.06
C ARG A 66 -23.93 15.79 2.94
N SER A 67 -23.42 14.62 3.30
CA SER A 67 -23.41 13.46 2.39
C SER A 67 -24.84 12.98 2.14
N LYS A 68 -25.06 12.23 1.06
CA LYS A 68 -26.40 11.71 0.75
C LYS A 68 -26.88 10.65 1.73
N LYS A 69 -25.94 9.95 2.37
CA LYS A 69 -26.22 8.89 3.34
C LYS A 69 -25.69 9.27 4.72
N VAL A 70 -26.37 8.77 5.77
CA VAL A 70 -25.95 9.03 7.16
C VAL A 70 -25.92 7.76 8.00
N VAL A 71 -24.88 7.63 8.80
CA VAL A 71 -24.80 6.65 9.89
C VAL A 71 -24.98 7.38 11.21
N LEU A 72 -26.02 7.00 11.96
CA LEU A 72 -26.20 7.39 13.35
C LEU A 72 -25.47 6.38 14.22
N ASP A 73 -24.26 6.73 14.63
CA ASP A 73 -23.38 5.90 15.43
C ASP A 73 -23.58 6.21 16.92
N PHE A 74 -23.89 5.21 17.71
CA PHE A 74 -24.10 5.38 19.15
C PHE A 74 -22.96 4.72 19.92
N ILE A 75 -22.31 5.54 20.75
CA ILE A 75 -21.16 5.14 21.55
C ILE A 75 -21.26 5.75 22.94
N GLY A 76 -20.33 5.38 23.81
CA GLY A 76 -20.18 5.93 25.14
C GLY A 76 -19.02 5.26 25.84
N GLY A 77 -19.18 5.01 27.14
CA GLY A 77 -18.52 3.86 27.76
C GLY A 77 -19.20 2.56 27.31
N GLU A 78 -20.50 2.40 27.59
CA GLU A 78 -21.37 1.36 27.04
C GLU A 78 -22.71 1.99 26.61
N PRO A 79 -23.03 2.05 25.30
CA PRO A 79 -24.23 2.72 24.82
C PRO A 79 -25.55 2.07 25.28
N LEU A 80 -25.58 0.76 25.50
CA LEU A 80 -26.81 0.06 25.88
C LEU A 80 -27.34 0.42 27.27
N LEU A 81 -26.53 1.07 28.12
CA LEU A 81 -26.99 1.66 29.38
C LEU A 81 -28.07 2.74 29.15
N GLU A 82 -28.09 3.34 27.96
CA GLU A 82 -28.98 4.45 27.59
C GLU A 82 -29.88 4.09 26.39
N ILE A 83 -30.28 2.82 26.26
CA ILE A 83 -31.05 2.35 25.09
C ILE A 83 -32.38 3.10 24.87
N GLU A 84 -33.06 3.49 25.94
CA GLU A 84 -34.30 4.28 25.83
C GLU A 84 -34.07 5.68 25.28
N LEU A 85 -32.92 6.29 25.60
CA LEU A 85 -32.52 7.56 25.01
C LEU A 85 -32.20 7.36 23.53
N ILE A 86 -31.43 6.32 23.18
CA ILE A 86 -31.09 5.98 21.79
C ILE A 86 -32.38 5.81 20.97
N ASP A 87 -33.37 5.07 21.49
CA ASP A 87 -34.65 4.88 20.81
C ASP A 87 -35.38 6.21 20.53
N LYS A 88 -35.43 7.09 21.54
CA LYS A 88 -36.02 8.44 21.38
C LYS A 88 -35.26 9.28 20.34
N ILE A 89 -33.93 9.20 20.31
CA ILE A 89 -33.09 9.92 19.32
C ILE A 89 -33.40 9.42 17.92
N CYS A 90 -33.44 8.09 17.72
CA CYS A 90 -33.74 7.50 16.42
C CYS A 90 -35.15 7.84 15.93
N ASP A 91 -36.15 7.81 16.80
CA ASP A 91 -37.52 8.19 16.44
C ASP A 91 -37.60 9.67 16.05
N TYR A 92 -37.00 10.55 16.86
CA TYR A 92 -37.01 11.97 16.56
C TYR A 92 -36.30 12.28 15.24
N PHE A 93 -35.15 11.65 14.98
CA PHE A 93 -34.43 11.77 13.71
C PHE A 93 -35.33 11.37 12.53
N LYS A 94 -36.00 10.22 12.59
CA LYS A 94 -36.87 9.74 11.51
C LYS A 94 -38.04 10.69 11.27
N ILE A 95 -38.70 11.12 12.35
CA ILE A 95 -39.83 12.06 12.27
C ILE A 95 -39.36 13.36 11.62
N LYS A 96 -38.23 13.92 12.06
CA LYS A 96 -37.69 15.16 11.48
C LYS A 96 -37.25 15.03 10.03
N ALA A 97 -36.54 13.96 9.69
CA ALA A 97 -36.16 13.71 8.30
C ALA A 97 -37.39 13.58 7.40
N PHE A 98 -38.44 12.90 7.87
CA PHE A 98 -39.69 12.76 7.13
C PHE A 98 -40.45 14.09 6.97
N GLU A 99 -40.63 14.84 8.06
CA GLU A 99 -41.30 16.15 8.06
C GLU A 99 -40.65 17.14 7.08
N LEU A 100 -39.32 17.08 6.95
CA LEU A 100 -38.54 17.93 6.05
C LEU A 100 -38.41 17.37 4.63
N SER A 101 -39.00 16.20 4.34
CA SER A 101 -38.83 15.48 3.06
C SER A 101 -37.35 15.26 2.71
N ASP A 102 -36.52 14.97 3.72
CA ASP A 102 -35.07 14.83 3.59
C ASP A 102 -34.68 13.42 3.12
N GLU A 103 -33.67 13.33 2.23
CA GLU A 103 -33.18 12.05 1.69
C GLU A 103 -32.65 11.11 2.78
N TRP A 104 -32.14 11.66 3.89
CA TRP A 104 -31.67 10.88 5.03
C TRP A 104 -32.76 10.01 5.66
N TYR A 105 -34.05 10.32 5.47
CA TYR A 105 -35.14 9.43 5.91
C TYR A 105 -35.06 8.05 5.24
N TRP A 106 -34.64 8.00 3.98
CA TRP A 106 -34.51 6.76 3.21
C TRP A 106 -33.10 6.17 3.32
N GLN A 107 -32.09 7.04 3.42
CA GLN A 107 -30.67 6.71 3.33
C GLN A 107 -29.95 6.85 4.69
N TYR A 108 -30.47 6.22 5.73
CA TYR A 108 -29.79 6.11 7.03
C TYR A 108 -29.49 4.67 7.44
N ARG A 109 -28.50 4.54 8.32
CA ARG A 109 -28.21 3.34 9.11
C ARG A 109 -27.93 3.71 10.56
N ILE A 110 -28.49 2.96 11.49
CA ILE A 110 -28.16 3.03 12.92
C ILE A 110 -26.99 2.08 13.14
N ASN A 111 -25.95 2.53 13.85
CA ASN A 111 -24.82 1.68 14.23
C ASN A 111 -24.66 1.68 15.75
N ILE A 112 -24.55 0.49 16.33
CA ILE A 112 -24.23 0.30 17.76
C ILE A 112 -23.03 -0.64 17.86
N CYS A 113 -22.03 -0.21 18.61
CA CYS A 113 -20.89 -1.04 19.03
C CYS A 113 -20.99 -1.22 20.55
N SER A 114 -21.26 -2.45 20.99
CA SER A 114 -21.51 -2.77 22.40
C SER A 114 -20.52 -3.82 22.91
N ASN A 115 -20.34 -3.85 24.23
CA ASN A 115 -19.69 -4.97 24.90
C ASN A 115 -20.58 -6.21 25.03
N GLY A 116 -21.89 -6.12 24.75
CA GLY A 116 -22.81 -7.26 24.68
C GLY A 116 -23.49 -7.64 25.99
N LEU A 117 -23.05 -7.18 27.16
CA LEU A 117 -23.60 -7.62 28.46
C LEU A 117 -25.10 -7.34 28.63
N LEU A 118 -25.62 -6.31 27.95
CA LEU A 118 -27.03 -5.90 28.01
C LEU A 118 -27.83 -6.32 26.77
N TYR A 119 -27.27 -7.17 25.90
CA TYR A 119 -27.87 -7.47 24.60
C TYR A 119 -29.26 -8.08 24.70
N GLU A 120 -29.47 -9.00 25.64
CA GLU A 120 -30.76 -9.69 25.86
C GLU A 120 -31.79 -8.86 26.63
N ASP A 121 -31.44 -7.65 27.09
CA ASP A 121 -32.39 -6.79 27.78
C ASP A 121 -33.63 -6.54 26.91
N GLU A 122 -34.82 -6.63 27.50
CA GLU A 122 -36.08 -6.51 26.78
C GLU A 122 -36.18 -5.20 25.99
N LYS A 123 -35.68 -4.09 26.54
CA LYS A 123 -35.70 -2.78 25.86
C LYS A 123 -34.74 -2.76 24.67
N VAL A 124 -33.58 -3.42 24.78
CA VAL A 124 -32.63 -3.58 23.68
C VAL A 124 -33.23 -4.43 22.56
N GLN A 125 -33.87 -5.55 22.91
CA GLN A 125 -34.53 -6.42 21.92
C GLN A 125 -35.71 -5.73 21.24
N ASN A 126 -36.50 -4.96 21.97
CA ASN A 126 -37.58 -4.14 21.41
C ASN A 126 -37.04 -3.07 20.43
N PHE A 127 -35.93 -2.40 20.79
CA PHE A 127 -35.26 -1.46 19.90
C PHE A 127 -34.73 -2.12 18.63
N ILE A 128 -34.08 -3.28 18.74
CA ILE A 128 -33.58 -4.05 17.59
C ILE A 128 -34.74 -4.43 16.68
N LYS A 129 -35.81 -5.02 17.23
CA LYS A 129 -36.98 -5.45 16.45
C LYS A 129 -37.61 -4.29 15.68
N LYS A 130 -37.71 -3.11 16.32
CA LYS A 130 -38.23 -1.89 15.71
C LYS A 130 -37.37 -1.37 14.55
N ASN A 131 -36.07 -1.66 14.55
CA ASN A 131 -35.09 -1.08 13.63
C ASN A 131 -34.36 -2.11 12.75
N ILE A 132 -34.79 -3.37 12.72
CA ILE A 132 -34.01 -4.52 12.22
C ILE A 132 -33.44 -4.33 10.79
N HIS A 133 -34.17 -3.64 9.91
CA HIS A 133 -33.74 -3.40 8.51
C HIS A 133 -32.81 -2.19 8.33
N LYS A 134 -32.58 -1.42 9.40
CA LYS A 134 -31.81 -0.17 9.38
C LYS A 134 -30.69 -0.16 10.44
N ILE A 135 -30.56 -1.19 11.25
CA ILE A 135 -29.57 -1.27 12.33
C ILE A 135 -28.41 -2.21 11.99
N SER A 136 -27.20 -1.76 12.32
CA SER A 136 -25.99 -2.54 12.44
C SER A 136 -25.67 -2.72 13.91
N PHE A 137 -25.35 -3.95 14.32
CA PHE A 137 -25.06 -4.25 15.72
C PHE A 137 -23.79 -5.09 15.85
N GLY A 138 -22.70 -4.44 16.28
CA GLY A 138 -21.42 -5.09 16.55
C GLY A 138 -21.25 -5.39 18.03
N ILE A 139 -20.89 -6.63 18.36
CA ILE A 139 -20.53 -7.03 19.71
C ILE A 139 -19.03 -7.26 19.77
N SER A 140 -18.38 -6.63 20.74
CA SER A 140 -16.94 -6.70 20.88
C SER A 140 -16.53 -7.98 21.62
N ILE A 141 -15.82 -8.87 20.92
CA ILE A 141 -15.29 -10.13 21.46
C ILE A 141 -13.87 -10.32 20.93
N ASP A 142 -12.95 -10.52 21.86
CA ASP A 142 -11.52 -10.43 21.57
C ASP A 142 -10.86 -11.72 21.05
N GLY A 143 -11.59 -12.83 20.98
CA GLY A 143 -11.02 -14.14 20.66
C GLY A 143 -11.49 -15.23 21.60
N ASN A 144 -10.54 -16.08 22.00
CA ASN A 144 -10.75 -17.11 23.01
C ASN A 144 -10.99 -16.51 24.41
N LYS A 145 -11.45 -17.35 25.34
CA LYS A 145 -11.77 -16.93 26.72
C LYS A 145 -10.58 -16.29 27.44
N GLN A 146 -9.39 -16.88 27.32
CA GLN A 146 -8.18 -16.41 28.01
C GLN A 146 -7.84 -14.97 27.60
N LYS A 147 -7.75 -14.69 26.30
CA LYS A 147 -7.49 -13.35 25.79
C LYS A 147 -8.61 -12.37 26.15
N HIS A 148 -9.86 -12.80 25.99
CA HIS A 148 -11.01 -11.94 26.26
C HIS A 148 -11.04 -11.50 27.73
N ASP A 149 -10.98 -12.45 28.66
CA ASP A 149 -11.09 -12.18 30.09
C ASP A 149 -9.83 -11.51 30.66
N LEU A 150 -8.67 -11.63 29.99
CA LEU A 150 -7.45 -10.90 30.34
C LEU A 150 -7.66 -9.38 30.28
N ASN A 151 -8.42 -8.91 29.30
CA ASN A 151 -8.58 -7.49 29.00
C ASN A 151 -9.95 -6.94 29.33
N ARG A 152 -11.03 -7.65 28.98
CA ARG A 152 -12.43 -7.20 29.09
C ARG A 152 -13.03 -7.65 30.42
N VAL A 153 -12.62 -6.98 31.48
CA VAL A 153 -13.06 -7.29 32.85
C VAL A 153 -14.24 -6.43 33.29
N LYS A 154 -15.13 -7.01 34.10
CA LYS A 154 -16.20 -6.30 34.81
C LYS A 154 -15.63 -5.39 35.91
N VAL A 155 -16.49 -4.59 36.53
CA VAL A 155 -16.08 -3.67 37.61
C VAL A 155 -15.46 -4.41 38.80
N ASP A 156 -15.87 -5.65 39.07
CA ASP A 156 -15.32 -6.52 40.11
C ASP A 156 -14.02 -7.26 39.69
N GLY A 157 -13.55 -7.06 38.46
CA GLY A 157 -12.37 -7.71 37.90
C GLY A 157 -12.61 -9.08 37.27
N SER A 158 -13.84 -9.62 37.32
CA SER A 158 -14.18 -10.89 36.68
C SER A 158 -14.26 -10.78 35.15
N GLY A 159 -14.05 -11.90 34.46
CA GLY A 159 -14.17 -11.99 33.00
C GLY A 159 -15.60 -11.76 32.49
N SER A 160 -15.72 -11.46 31.19
CA SER A 160 -17.02 -11.23 30.53
C SER A 160 -17.29 -12.15 29.33
N TYR A 161 -16.37 -13.07 29.01
CA TYR A 161 -16.51 -13.97 27.85
C TYR A 161 -17.77 -14.84 27.89
N ASP A 162 -18.08 -15.43 29.05
CA ASP A 162 -19.21 -16.36 29.17
C ASP A 162 -20.56 -15.65 28.96
N ASP A 163 -20.63 -14.37 29.32
CA ASP A 163 -21.80 -13.55 29.02
C ASP A 163 -21.99 -13.37 27.52
N ILE A 164 -20.90 -13.21 26.75
CA ILE A 164 -20.95 -13.11 25.28
C ILE A 164 -21.36 -14.44 24.64
N MET A 165 -20.82 -15.56 25.14
CA MET A 165 -21.15 -16.88 24.62
C MET A 165 -22.64 -17.20 24.80
N ARG A 166 -23.24 -16.77 25.91
CA ARG A 166 -24.67 -16.93 26.16
C ARG A 166 -25.55 -16.25 25.11
N ILE A 167 -25.18 -15.04 24.68
CA ILE A 167 -25.98 -14.24 23.74
C ILE A 167 -25.70 -14.55 22.27
N LEU A 168 -24.58 -15.22 21.96
CA LEU A 168 -24.12 -15.45 20.60
C LEU A 168 -25.17 -16.12 19.70
N PRO A 169 -25.93 -17.15 20.13
CA PRO A 169 -26.96 -17.76 19.29
C PRO A 169 -28.04 -16.76 18.86
N LEU A 170 -28.51 -15.91 19.77
CA LEU A 170 -29.49 -14.86 19.48
C LEU A 170 -28.90 -13.82 18.53
N TRP A 171 -27.65 -13.40 18.78
CA TRP A 171 -26.97 -12.44 17.93
C TRP A 171 -26.83 -12.94 16.48
N LYS A 172 -26.41 -14.21 16.29
CA LYS A 172 -26.31 -14.88 14.99
C LYS A 172 -27.65 -15.01 14.27
N GLN A 173 -28.74 -15.15 15.00
CA GLN A 173 -30.08 -15.21 14.41
C GLN A 173 -30.52 -13.84 13.86
N GLN A 174 -30.10 -12.75 14.51
CA GLN A 174 -30.55 -11.40 14.18
C GLN A 174 -29.63 -10.66 13.21
N PHE A 175 -28.32 -10.96 13.22
CA PHE A 175 -27.30 -10.25 12.47
C PHE A 175 -26.25 -11.20 11.90
N VAL A 176 -25.60 -10.78 10.82
CA VAL A 176 -24.31 -11.35 10.42
C VAL A 176 -23.28 -10.86 11.43
N PRO A 177 -22.67 -11.73 12.25
CA PRO A 177 -21.77 -11.30 13.29
C PRO A 177 -20.48 -10.75 12.70
N SER A 178 -20.06 -9.59 13.19
CA SER A 178 -18.75 -9.01 12.93
C SER A 178 -18.22 -8.47 14.24
N THR A 179 -16.91 -8.53 14.44
CA THR A 179 -16.31 -8.03 15.68
C THR A 179 -15.05 -7.20 15.44
N LYS A 180 -14.72 -6.39 16.45
CA LYS A 180 -13.48 -5.63 16.52
C LYS A 180 -12.61 -6.24 17.61
N VAL A 181 -11.39 -6.61 17.24
CA VAL A 181 -10.41 -7.20 18.15
C VAL A 181 -9.24 -6.25 18.30
N THR A 182 -8.84 -6.01 19.54
CA THR A 182 -7.63 -5.24 19.85
C THR A 182 -6.58 -6.16 20.44
N PHE A 183 -5.33 -5.98 20.02
CA PHE A 183 -4.16 -6.67 20.53
C PHE A 183 -3.20 -5.69 21.22
N SER A 184 -2.69 -6.09 22.38
CA SER A 184 -1.72 -5.37 23.20
C SER A 184 -0.57 -6.29 23.56
N SER A 185 0.56 -5.74 24.02
CA SER A 185 1.76 -6.51 24.41
C SER A 185 1.48 -7.84 25.15
N PRO A 186 0.70 -7.87 26.26
CA PRO A 186 0.50 -9.11 27.03
C PRO A 186 -0.38 -10.17 26.34
N ASP A 187 -1.08 -9.84 25.26
CA ASP A 187 -2.05 -10.73 24.62
C ASP A 187 -1.68 -11.17 23.19
N LEU A 188 -0.53 -10.72 22.67
CA LEU A 188 -0.04 -11.08 21.34
C LEU A 188 0.09 -12.59 21.16
N ILE A 189 0.53 -13.32 22.18
CA ILE A 189 0.72 -14.77 22.17
C ILE A 189 -0.58 -15.57 21.92
N TYR A 190 -1.74 -14.92 22.00
CA TYR A 190 -3.03 -15.56 21.76
C TYR A 190 -3.61 -15.20 20.39
N LEU A 191 -2.86 -14.53 19.52
CA LEU A 191 -3.41 -13.95 18.28
C LEU A 191 -3.99 -15.00 17.36
N LYS A 192 -3.21 -16.01 16.98
CA LYS A 192 -3.69 -17.04 16.05
C LYS A 192 -4.94 -17.71 16.61
N ASP A 193 -4.84 -18.23 17.83
CA ASP A 193 -5.93 -18.98 18.47
C ASP A 193 -7.18 -18.12 18.68
N SER A 194 -7.01 -16.82 18.91
CA SER A 194 -8.12 -15.88 19.04
C SER A 194 -8.87 -15.66 17.73
N ILE A 195 -8.15 -15.48 16.62
CA ILE A 195 -8.77 -15.31 15.30
C ILE A 195 -9.48 -16.61 14.89
N LEU A 196 -8.83 -17.76 15.06
CA LEU A 196 -9.43 -19.07 14.75
C LEU A 196 -10.68 -19.32 15.60
N ALA A 197 -10.63 -19.06 16.91
CA ALA A 197 -11.79 -19.22 17.78
C ALA A 197 -12.99 -18.36 17.34
N LEU A 198 -12.77 -17.13 16.85
CA LEU A 198 -13.84 -16.28 16.32
C LEU A 198 -14.47 -16.87 15.06
N TRP A 199 -13.63 -17.38 14.15
CA TRP A 199 -14.07 -18.04 12.94
C TRP A 199 -14.87 -19.33 13.24
N ASP A 200 -14.42 -20.13 14.20
CA ASP A 200 -15.14 -21.33 14.67
C ASP A 200 -16.51 -21.00 15.27
N LEU A 201 -16.65 -19.84 15.91
CA LEU A 201 -17.92 -19.32 16.42
C LEU A 201 -18.85 -18.80 15.30
N GLY A 202 -18.38 -18.75 14.05
CA GLY A 202 -19.11 -18.22 12.90
C GLY A 202 -19.07 -16.70 12.77
N ILE A 203 -18.07 -16.05 13.36
CA ILE A 203 -17.81 -14.60 13.25
C ILE A 203 -16.71 -14.42 12.20
N TYR A 204 -17.09 -14.40 10.92
CA TYR A 204 -16.11 -14.45 9.81
C TYR A 204 -15.45 -13.09 9.52
N ASP A 205 -16.14 -11.98 9.83
CA ASP A 205 -15.64 -10.62 9.63
C ASP A 205 -14.93 -10.11 10.89
N VAL A 206 -13.60 -10.23 10.92
CA VAL A 206 -12.77 -9.85 12.08
C VAL A 206 -11.94 -8.60 11.79
N ALA A 207 -12.36 -7.46 12.36
CA ALA A 207 -11.60 -6.21 12.32
C ALA A 207 -10.56 -6.19 13.46
N ALA A 208 -9.40 -6.80 13.23
CA ALA A 208 -8.28 -6.87 14.17
C ALA A 208 -7.29 -5.70 13.99
N ASN A 209 -6.87 -5.08 15.10
CA ASN A 209 -5.82 -4.07 15.15
C ASN A 209 -4.96 -4.22 16.41
N VAL A 210 -3.80 -3.55 16.40
CA VAL A 210 -2.96 -3.37 17.59
C VAL A 210 -3.28 -2.05 18.30
N VAL A 211 -2.93 -1.94 19.57
CA VAL A 211 -2.94 -0.68 20.34
C VAL A 211 -2.00 0.36 19.69
N TYR A 212 -2.42 1.62 19.61
CA TYR A 212 -1.56 2.68 19.02
C TYR A 212 -0.71 3.40 20.06
N GLU A 213 -1.15 3.33 21.31
CA GLU A 213 -0.52 3.85 22.50
C GLU A 213 0.85 3.20 22.78
N ASP A 214 1.69 3.89 23.57
CA ASP A 214 3.04 3.44 23.92
C ASP A 214 3.00 2.34 25.00
N VAL A 215 2.70 1.11 24.57
CA VAL A 215 2.53 -0.06 25.45
C VAL A 215 3.42 -1.23 25.07
N TRP A 216 4.31 -1.05 24.08
CA TRP A 216 5.04 -2.12 23.42
C TRP A 216 6.37 -2.40 24.09
N ASN A 217 6.68 -3.68 24.29
CA ASN A 217 7.95 -4.16 24.79
C ASN A 217 8.88 -4.59 23.65
N THR A 218 10.18 -4.59 23.93
CA THR A 218 11.18 -5.12 22.99
C THR A 218 10.88 -6.59 22.67
N GLY A 219 10.74 -6.92 21.38
CA GLY A 219 10.47 -8.28 20.91
C GLY A 219 9.00 -8.60 20.64
N ASP A 220 8.07 -7.72 21.02
CA ASP A 220 6.63 -7.89 20.72
C ASP A 220 6.35 -8.01 19.22
N ASP A 221 7.14 -7.33 18.39
CA ASP A 221 7.01 -7.34 16.94
C ASP A 221 7.32 -8.73 16.37
N LYS A 222 8.30 -9.43 16.96
CA LYS A 222 8.64 -10.80 16.59
C LYS A 222 7.54 -11.77 16.97
N ILE A 223 6.90 -11.59 18.13
CA ILE A 223 5.77 -12.41 18.57
C ILE A 223 4.59 -12.20 17.61
N LEU A 224 4.25 -10.94 17.32
CA LEU A 224 3.18 -10.59 16.39
C LEU A 224 3.41 -11.22 15.01
N GLU A 225 4.63 -11.10 14.47
CA GLU A 225 5.00 -11.68 13.18
C GLU A 225 4.88 -13.20 13.17
N GLN A 226 5.41 -13.88 14.19
CA GLN A 226 5.34 -15.34 14.32
C GLN A 226 3.90 -15.85 14.39
N GLU A 227 3.06 -15.20 15.20
CA GLU A 227 1.64 -15.56 15.32
C GLU A 227 0.87 -15.34 14.02
N LEU A 228 1.13 -14.23 13.31
CA LEU A 228 0.52 -13.96 12.01
C LEU A 228 1.00 -14.94 10.94
N MET A 229 2.28 -15.29 10.89
CA MET A 229 2.80 -16.32 9.98
C MET A 229 2.19 -17.69 10.28
N SER A 230 2.05 -18.04 11.56
CA SER A 230 1.41 -19.30 11.97
C SER A 230 -0.09 -19.34 11.63
N LEU A 231 -0.77 -18.19 11.68
CA LEU A 231 -2.13 -18.04 11.18
C LEU A 231 -2.19 -18.14 9.65
N ALA A 232 -1.25 -17.52 8.93
CA ALA A 232 -1.13 -17.62 7.47
C ALA A 232 -0.95 -19.07 7.01
N ASP A 233 -0.05 -19.82 7.66
CA ASP A 233 0.17 -21.24 7.39
C ASP A 233 -1.13 -22.04 7.62
N HIS A 234 -1.82 -21.80 8.73
CA HIS A 234 -3.08 -22.46 9.01
C HIS A 234 -4.15 -22.18 7.94
N ILE A 235 -4.27 -20.92 7.50
CA ILE A 235 -5.21 -20.51 6.45
C ILE A 235 -4.92 -21.26 5.14
N ILE A 236 -3.65 -21.41 4.77
CA ILE A 236 -3.23 -22.06 3.52
C ILE A 236 -3.41 -23.57 3.61
N ASP A 237 -2.94 -24.20 4.70
CA ASP A 237 -2.99 -25.65 4.93
C ASP A 237 -4.42 -26.17 5.02
N LYS A 238 -5.34 -25.35 5.57
CA LYS A 238 -6.77 -25.68 5.70
C LYS A 238 -7.63 -25.12 4.56
N GLU A 239 -7.01 -24.49 3.57
CA GLU A 239 -7.69 -23.90 2.40
C GLU A 239 -8.83 -22.94 2.76
N LEU A 240 -8.59 -22.08 3.76
CA LEU A 240 -9.57 -21.11 4.26
C LEU A 240 -9.57 -19.79 3.48
N TYR A 241 -8.55 -19.56 2.65
CA TYR A 241 -8.28 -18.27 1.98
C TYR A 241 -9.41 -17.77 1.06
N ASP A 242 -10.34 -18.62 0.61
CA ASP A 242 -11.45 -18.29 -0.29
C ASP A 242 -12.85 -18.61 0.30
N LYS A 243 -12.93 -18.91 1.60
CA LYS A 243 -14.16 -19.43 2.24
C LYS A 243 -15.03 -18.35 2.91
N GLY A 244 -14.75 -17.07 2.68
CA GLY A 244 -15.50 -15.96 3.28
C GLY A 244 -14.94 -15.47 4.63
N TYR A 245 -13.87 -16.08 5.13
CA TYR A 245 -13.15 -15.57 6.29
C TYR A 245 -12.42 -14.27 5.93
N LYS A 246 -12.45 -13.31 6.85
CA LYS A 246 -11.77 -12.01 6.74
C LYS A 246 -11.10 -11.64 8.06
N CYS A 247 -9.86 -11.18 7.98
CA CYS A 247 -9.12 -10.63 9.12
C CYS A 247 -8.31 -9.45 8.63
N THR A 248 -8.55 -8.26 9.21
CA THR A 248 -7.89 -7.04 8.73
C THR A 248 -6.39 -7.03 8.96
N PHE A 249 -5.78 -7.96 9.68
CA PHE A 249 -4.33 -8.09 9.68
C PHE A 249 -3.77 -8.45 8.30
N PHE A 250 -4.51 -9.21 7.50
CA PHE A 250 -4.20 -9.52 6.11
C PHE A 250 -5.01 -8.62 5.18
N MET A 251 -4.33 -7.71 4.49
CA MET A 251 -4.96 -6.85 3.49
C MET A 251 -4.04 -6.79 2.28
N ASP A 252 -4.63 -6.92 1.10
CA ASP A 252 -3.89 -7.01 -0.14
C ASP A 252 -3.18 -5.71 -0.56
N PHE A 253 -3.54 -4.55 0.01
CA PHE A 253 -2.88 -3.28 -0.29
C PHE A 253 -1.68 -2.93 0.62
N LEU A 254 -1.43 -3.67 1.70
CA LEU A 254 -0.41 -3.33 2.70
C LEU A 254 1.03 -3.44 2.17
N GLY A 255 1.88 -2.48 2.53
CA GLY A 255 3.30 -2.50 2.18
C GLY A 255 3.63 -1.75 0.88
N GLY A 256 4.90 -1.38 0.75
CA GLY A 256 5.37 -0.43 -0.25
C GLY A 256 5.35 1.01 0.24
N PHE A 257 5.94 1.89 -0.57
CA PHE A 257 5.94 3.33 -0.31
C PHE A 257 4.56 3.93 -0.61
N ASN A 258 4.23 5.02 0.09
CA ASN A 258 3.04 5.81 -0.23
C ASN A 258 3.15 6.42 -1.64
N THR A 259 2.04 6.45 -2.35
CA THR A 259 1.87 7.28 -3.55
C THR A 259 1.64 8.74 -3.15
N GLN A 260 1.70 9.66 -4.12
CA GLN A 260 1.34 11.06 -3.86
C GLN A 260 -0.13 11.19 -3.43
N GLY A 261 -1.03 10.35 -3.96
CA GLY A 261 -2.43 10.28 -3.54
C GLY A 261 -2.58 9.88 -2.07
N ASP A 262 -1.83 8.87 -1.64
CA ASP A 262 -1.82 8.42 -0.24
C ASP A 262 -1.32 9.55 0.70
N LEU A 263 -0.25 10.24 0.30
CA LEU A 263 0.33 11.35 1.07
C LEU A 263 -0.61 12.56 1.20
N ASN A 264 -1.43 12.81 0.18
CA ASN A 264 -2.42 13.89 0.15
C ASN A 264 -3.75 13.50 0.84
N SER A 265 -3.79 12.35 1.51
CA SER A 265 -4.96 11.83 2.19
C SER A 265 -4.70 11.63 3.68
N ILE A 266 -5.79 11.50 4.43
CA ILE A 266 -5.75 11.15 5.85
C ILE A 266 -6.21 9.69 6.02
N PHE A 267 -5.55 8.95 6.91
CA PHE A 267 -5.88 7.53 7.12
C PHE A 267 -7.29 7.31 7.67
N CYS A 268 -7.80 8.24 8.47
CA CYS A 268 -9.11 8.16 9.11
C CYS A 268 -10.05 9.31 8.71
N GLY A 269 -11.33 9.21 9.03
CA GLY A 269 -12.33 10.24 8.72
C GLY A 269 -12.37 11.44 9.68
N ALA A 270 -11.32 11.72 10.48
CA ALA A 270 -11.36 12.82 11.45
C ALA A 270 -11.64 14.17 10.75
N GLY A 271 -12.68 14.88 11.20
CA GLY A 271 -13.16 16.12 10.56
C GLY A 271 -14.19 15.92 9.45
N LYS A 272 -14.28 14.72 8.85
CA LYS A 272 -15.43 14.27 8.03
C LYS A 272 -16.51 13.61 8.90
N MET A 273 -16.10 12.96 9.97
CA MET A 273 -16.93 12.44 11.06
C MET A 273 -17.25 13.56 12.05
N LEU A 274 -18.38 13.47 12.74
CA LEU A 274 -18.74 14.37 13.84
C LEU A 274 -19.10 13.55 15.08
N ALA A 275 -18.65 13.97 16.25
CA ALA A 275 -19.06 13.41 17.52
C ALA A 275 -19.66 14.49 18.44
N ILE A 276 -20.66 14.14 19.24
CA ILE A 276 -21.30 15.05 20.20
C ILE A 276 -21.33 14.44 21.62
N ASP A 277 -21.04 15.24 22.64
CA ASP A 277 -21.11 14.84 24.06
C ASP A 277 -22.42 15.25 24.76
N CYS A 278 -22.56 14.84 26.03
CA CYS A 278 -23.72 15.17 26.86
C CYS A 278 -23.89 16.68 27.14
N SER A 279 -22.82 17.46 27.02
CA SER A 279 -22.81 18.92 27.19
C SER A 279 -23.14 19.67 25.88
N GLY A 280 -23.35 18.95 24.78
CA GLY A 280 -23.66 19.52 23.47
C GLY A 280 -22.43 20.07 22.74
N ASN A 281 -21.22 19.73 23.17
CA ASN A 281 -19.99 20.06 22.44
C ASN A 281 -19.80 19.10 21.28
N ILE A 282 -19.31 19.63 20.16
CA ILE A 282 -19.10 18.89 18.92
C ILE A 282 -17.59 18.74 18.68
N TYR A 283 -17.17 17.53 18.26
CA TYR A 283 -15.80 17.10 18.07
C TYR A 283 -15.58 16.52 16.67
N PRO A 284 -14.36 16.57 16.12
CA PRO A 284 -14.02 15.97 14.82
C PRO A 284 -14.10 14.43 14.81
N CYS A 285 -14.00 13.81 15.98
CA CYS A 285 -14.35 12.42 16.26
C CYS A 285 -14.32 12.20 17.78
N ILE A 286 -14.74 11.02 18.24
CA ILE A 286 -14.73 10.68 19.68
C ILE A 286 -13.34 10.80 20.33
N ARG A 287 -12.25 10.53 19.60
CA ARG A 287 -10.88 10.56 20.16
C ARG A 287 -10.40 11.97 20.55
N PHE A 288 -11.13 13.03 20.16
CA PHE A 288 -10.87 14.41 20.60
C PHE A 288 -11.75 14.85 21.79
N SER A 289 -12.63 13.97 22.26
CA SER A 289 -13.50 14.21 23.40
C SER A 289 -12.72 14.12 24.72
N PRO A 290 -13.16 14.80 25.79
CA PRO A 290 -12.45 14.77 27.08
C PRO A 290 -12.36 13.37 27.69
N ASN A 291 -13.27 12.46 27.33
CA ASN A 291 -13.26 11.10 27.88
C ASN A 291 -12.23 10.18 27.20
N SER A 292 -11.66 10.60 26.07
CA SER A 292 -10.73 9.80 25.26
C SER A 292 -9.29 10.36 25.23
N LEU A 293 -9.06 11.52 25.84
CA LEU A 293 -7.75 12.16 25.92
C LEU A 293 -7.22 11.99 27.35
N SER A 294 -5.95 11.63 27.47
CA SER A 294 -5.28 11.45 28.76
C SER A 294 -4.36 12.62 29.10
N ASN A 295 -3.80 13.26 28.08
CA ASN A 295 -2.69 14.21 28.22
C ASN A 295 -3.07 15.62 27.75
N LYS A 296 -4.14 15.78 26.96
CA LYS A 296 -4.57 17.06 26.39
C LYS A 296 -6.00 17.44 26.69
N LYS A 297 -6.31 18.71 26.43
CA LYS A 297 -7.67 19.24 26.48
C LYS A 297 -8.45 18.85 25.24
N ALA A 298 -9.76 18.69 25.38
CA ALA A 298 -10.63 18.37 24.26
C ALA A 298 -10.60 19.44 23.16
N LYS A 299 -10.58 19.01 21.89
CA LYS A 299 -10.66 19.93 20.72
C LYS A 299 -12.11 20.08 20.26
N VAL A 300 -12.80 21.05 20.85
CA VAL A 300 -14.19 21.38 20.53
C VAL A 300 -14.25 22.21 19.24
N ILE A 301 -14.89 21.66 18.20
CA ILE A 301 -15.13 22.31 16.89
C ILE A 301 -16.50 22.96 16.77
N GLY A 302 -17.34 22.88 17.81
CA GLY A 302 -18.65 23.52 17.82
C GLY A 302 -19.43 23.21 19.09
N ASN A 303 -20.59 23.84 19.22
CA ASN A 303 -21.54 23.54 20.28
C ASN A 303 -22.96 23.68 19.73
N ILE A 304 -23.90 22.84 20.18
CA ILE A 304 -25.29 22.84 19.69
C ILE A 304 -25.98 24.20 19.72
N GLU A 305 -25.63 25.10 20.64
CA GLU A 305 -26.25 26.43 20.72
C GLU A 305 -25.75 27.38 19.62
N LYS A 306 -24.51 27.19 19.15
CA LYS A 306 -23.85 28.06 18.15
C LYS A 306 -23.64 27.40 16.79
N GLY A 307 -23.74 26.07 16.72
CA GLY A 307 -23.35 25.25 15.59
C GLY A 307 -21.83 24.98 15.54
N LEU A 308 -21.39 24.45 14.39
CA LEU A 308 -19.98 24.25 14.05
C LEU A 308 -19.27 25.57 13.80
N ASP A 309 -18.04 25.64 14.31
CA ASP A 309 -17.11 26.74 14.10
C ASP A 309 -16.29 26.46 12.83
N LYS A 310 -16.58 27.21 11.76
CA LYS A 310 -15.92 27.04 10.46
C LYS A 310 -14.42 27.31 10.53
N GLU A 311 -13.95 28.22 11.37
CA GLU A 311 -12.51 28.52 11.47
C GLU A 311 -11.75 27.36 12.12
N LYS A 312 -12.37 26.69 13.11
CA LYS A 312 -11.78 25.48 13.68
C LYS A 312 -11.79 24.30 12.72
N LEU A 313 -12.86 24.14 11.93
CA LEU A 313 -12.97 23.08 10.93
C LEU A 313 -11.90 23.15 9.83
N ARG A 314 -11.47 24.36 9.44
CA ARG A 314 -10.42 24.55 8.43
C ARG A 314 -9.16 23.76 8.74
N THR A 315 -8.81 23.62 10.02
CA THR A 315 -7.62 22.86 10.44
C THR A 315 -7.67 21.40 9.97
N TYR A 316 -8.84 20.75 10.04
CA TYR A 316 -8.99 19.35 9.63
C TYR A 316 -9.09 19.16 8.11
N ALA A 317 -9.50 20.21 7.39
CA ALA A 317 -9.49 20.22 5.93
C ALA A 317 -8.07 20.35 5.35
N CYS A 318 -7.11 20.78 6.15
CA CYS A 318 -5.71 20.97 5.75
C CYS A 318 -4.78 19.85 6.26
N ILE A 319 -5.29 18.81 6.93
CA ILE A 319 -4.45 17.70 7.39
C ILE A 319 -4.36 16.64 6.31
N ASP A 320 -3.12 16.27 5.99
CA ASP A 320 -2.81 15.10 5.19
C ASP A 320 -1.61 14.35 5.79
N ALA A 321 -1.34 13.14 5.27
CA ALA A 321 -0.27 12.30 5.77
C ALA A 321 1.12 12.95 5.59
N SER A 322 1.33 13.79 4.58
CA SER A 322 2.60 14.48 4.33
C SER A 322 2.90 15.55 5.40
N MET A 323 1.89 16.27 5.87
CA MET A 323 2.06 17.35 6.85
C MET A 323 2.30 16.86 8.27
N ILE A 324 1.79 15.67 8.62
CA ILE A 324 1.89 15.13 9.98
C ILE A 324 3.10 14.22 10.18
N SER A 325 3.64 13.66 9.09
CA SER A 325 4.65 12.60 9.13
C SER A 325 6.06 13.16 9.10
N SER A 326 6.99 12.51 9.81
CA SER A 326 8.42 12.76 9.65
C SER A 326 8.91 12.29 8.26
N GLN A 327 10.10 12.73 7.86
CA GLN A 327 10.72 12.25 6.62
C GLN A 327 10.86 10.72 6.59
N GLU A 328 11.23 10.11 7.73
CA GLU A 328 11.30 8.66 7.89
C GLU A 328 9.96 7.98 7.57
N CYS A 329 8.83 8.54 8.00
CA CYS A 329 7.51 7.99 7.71
C CYS A 329 7.10 8.20 6.24
N ILE A 330 7.50 9.31 5.63
CA ILE A 330 7.23 9.62 4.21
C ILE A 330 8.02 8.66 3.30
N GLU A 331 9.26 8.35 3.67
CA GLU A 331 10.17 7.46 2.94
C GLU A 331 10.11 6.02 3.43
N CYS A 332 9.15 5.65 4.29
CA CYS A 332 9.07 4.30 4.84
C CYS A 332 8.62 3.30 3.74
N PRO A 333 9.34 2.18 3.53
CA PRO A 333 9.01 1.18 2.52
C PRO A 333 7.76 0.35 2.84
N VAL A 334 7.13 0.60 4.00
CA VAL A 334 5.85 0.00 4.43
C VAL A 334 4.81 1.03 4.81
N ALA A 335 4.96 2.26 4.33
CA ALA A 335 4.06 3.37 4.66
C ALA A 335 2.63 3.13 4.13
N LYS A 336 2.49 2.42 3.01
CA LYS A 336 1.18 2.17 2.39
C LYS A 336 0.32 1.30 3.32
N GLY A 337 -0.80 1.87 3.74
CA GLY A 337 -1.71 1.24 4.69
C GLY A 337 -1.24 1.25 6.15
N CYS A 338 -0.18 2.02 6.48
CA CYS A 338 0.27 2.21 7.85
C CYS A 338 -0.74 3.07 8.63
N PRO A 339 -1.44 2.50 9.63
CA PRO A 339 -2.52 3.19 10.31
C PRO A 339 -2.02 4.30 11.25
N TYR A 340 -2.87 5.27 11.55
CA TYR A 340 -2.66 6.19 12.67
C TYR A 340 -3.97 6.81 13.12
N CYS A 341 -4.03 7.22 14.39
CA CYS A 341 -5.19 7.90 14.98
C CYS A 341 -4.88 9.38 15.21
N GLN A 342 -5.60 10.27 14.54
CA GLN A 342 -5.35 11.71 14.69
C GLN A 342 -5.67 12.27 16.07
N GLY A 343 -6.68 11.72 16.75
CA GLY A 343 -6.98 12.11 18.13
C GLY A 343 -5.86 11.72 19.09
N PHE A 344 -5.27 10.53 18.90
CA PHE A 344 -4.14 10.09 19.71
C PHE A 344 -2.84 10.85 19.38
N ASN A 345 -2.58 11.10 18.10
CA ASN A 345 -1.47 11.95 17.67
C ASN A 345 -1.48 13.33 18.32
N TYR A 346 -2.68 13.89 18.48
CA TYR A 346 -2.90 15.12 19.21
C TYR A 346 -2.65 14.97 20.71
N ASP A 347 -3.19 13.93 21.34
CA ASP A 347 -3.01 13.67 22.77
C ASP A 347 -1.53 13.59 23.17
N GLU A 348 -0.72 12.97 22.32
CA GLU A 348 0.73 12.82 22.52
C GLU A 348 1.57 13.98 21.97
N SER A 349 0.93 14.98 21.36
CA SER A 349 1.63 16.09 20.72
C SER A 349 2.39 16.94 21.74
N LYS A 350 3.69 17.15 21.51
CA LYS A 350 4.52 18.02 22.38
C LYS A 350 4.08 19.48 22.33
N ASN A 351 3.56 19.94 21.18
CA ASN A 351 3.26 21.35 20.91
C ASN A 351 1.75 21.68 20.85
N ASP A 352 0.89 20.83 21.43
CA ASP A 352 -0.58 21.00 21.42
C ASP A 352 -1.19 21.16 20.00
N THR A 353 -0.58 20.46 19.03
CA THR A 353 -0.96 20.48 17.61
C THR A 353 -1.49 19.14 17.12
N ILE A 354 -2.44 19.18 16.18
CA ILE A 354 -2.95 18.01 15.44
C ILE A 354 -2.05 17.63 14.25
N PHE A 355 -1.08 18.48 13.90
CA PHE A 355 -0.11 18.24 12.84
C PHE A 355 1.12 17.50 13.38
N ASN A 356 0.89 16.30 13.90
CA ASN A 356 1.90 15.44 14.49
C ASN A 356 1.55 13.99 14.19
N ARG A 357 2.55 13.10 14.12
CA ARG A 357 2.33 11.66 14.00
C ARG A 357 3.11 10.92 15.07
N THR A 358 2.41 10.09 15.82
CA THR A 358 3.02 9.12 16.74
C THR A 358 3.43 7.88 15.98
N VAL A 359 4.47 7.20 16.49
CA VAL A 359 5.10 6.04 15.82
C VAL A 359 5.28 4.84 16.76
N TYR A 360 4.63 4.82 17.92
CA TYR A 360 4.82 3.75 18.92
C TYR A 360 4.50 2.35 18.37
N HIS A 361 3.54 2.24 17.45
CA HIS A 361 3.17 0.95 16.81
C HIS A 361 4.01 0.62 15.55
N CYS A 362 5.06 1.39 15.23
CA CYS A 362 5.82 1.23 13.98
C CYS A 362 6.39 -0.18 13.80
N LEU A 363 6.97 -0.77 14.85
CA LEU A 363 7.49 -2.14 14.80
C LEU A 363 6.38 -3.18 14.57
N MET A 364 5.19 -2.98 15.17
CA MET A 364 4.04 -3.86 14.94
C MET A 364 3.57 -3.81 13.48
N GLN A 365 3.54 -2.60 12.89
CA GLN A 365 3.18 -2.46 11.48
C GLN A 365 4.20 -3.14 10.57
N LYS A 366 5.51 -3.00 10.85
CA LYS A 366 6.58 -3.67 10.10
C LYS A 366 6.41 -5.21 10.16
N ALA A 367 6.19 -5.76 11.36
CA ALA A 367 5.89 -7.18 11.57
C ALA A 367 4.66 -7.66 10.79
N ARG A 368 3.56 -6.88 10.84
CA ARG A 368 2.34 -7.17 10.08
C ARG A 368 2.59 -7.21 8.57
N VAL A 369 3.35 -6.25 8.02
CA VAL A 369 3.65 -6.26 6.58
C VAL A 369 4.51 -7.47 6.20
N ARG A 370 5.53 -7.83 6.99
CA ARG A 370 6.33 -9.05 6.72
C ARG A 370 5.48 -10.31 6.71
N ALA A 371 4.60 -10.49 7.69
CA ALA A 371 3.71 -11.64 7.76
C ALA A 371 2.66 -11.64 6.62
N ASN A 372 2.20 -10.46 6.19
CA ASN A 372 1.27 -10.34 5.07
C ASN A 372 1.96 -10.66 3.72
N ASP A 373 3.19 -10.18 3.52
CA ASP A 373 3.99 -10.52 2.35
C ASP A 373 4.33 -12.02 2.31
N TYR A 374 4.60 -12.62 3.48
CA TYR A 374 4.77 -14.07 3.64
C TYR A 374 3.51 -14.85 3.21
N PHE A 375 2.33 -14.44 3.71
CA PHE A 375 1.05 -15.08 3.36
C PHE A 375 0.81 -15.06 1.85
N PHE A 376 0.91 -13.89 1.22
CA PHE A 376 0.66 -13.76 -0.21
C PHE A 376 1.75 -14.42 -1.08
N ALA A 377 3.00 -14.47 -0.60
CA ALA A 377 4.05 -15.21 -1.26
C ALA A 377 3.73 -16.71 -1.31
N LYS A 378 3.40 -17.31 -0.17
CA LYS A 378 3.00 -18.73 -0.14
C LYS A 378 1.74 -18.99 -0.95
N LEU A 379 0.74 -18.12 -0.86
CA LEU A 379 -0.50 -18.25 -1.61
C LEU A 379 -0.24 -18.28 -3.14
N TYR A 380 0.64 -17.41 -3.63
CA TYR A 380 1.07 -17.41 -5.02
C TYR A 380 1.89 -18.64 -5.39
N ASN A 381 2.90 -18.98 -4.59
CA ASN A 381 3.84 -20.06 -4.89
C ASN A 381 3.17 -21.44 -4.81
N GLN A 382 2.27 -21.66 -3.85
CA GLN A 382 1.65 -22.96 -3.60
C GLN A 382 0.28 -23.13 -4.29
N LYS A 383 -0.51 -22.06 -4.41
CA LYS A 383 -1.87 -22.12 -4.96
C LYS A 383 -2.03 -21.37 -6.30
N GLY A 384 -1.02 -20.64 -6.75
CA GLY A 384 -1.07 -19.89 -8.02
C GLY A 384 -1.99 -18.67 -7.98
N ILE A 385 -2.34 -18.18 -6.78
CA ILE A 385 -3.25 -17.05 -6.58
C ILE A 385 -2.40 -15.78 -6.40
N THR A 386 -2.57 -14.82 -7.30
CA THR A 386 -1.84 -13.54 -7.28
C THR A 386 -2.55 -12.51 -6.40
N ARG A 387 -1.77 -11.75 -5.63
CA ARG A 387 -2.24 -10.60 -4.85
C ARG A 387 -2.58 -9.42 -5.77
N GLU A 388 -3.80 -8.90 -5.67
CA GLU A 388 -4.34 -7.95 -6.67
C GLU A 388 -3.98 -6.49 -6.39
N ASN A 389 -4.25 -5.95 -5.19
CA ASN A 389 -4.13 -4.50 -4.93
C ASN A 389 -2.78 -4.07 -4.34
N TYR A 390 -1.71 -4.81 -4.61
CA TYR A 390 -0.39 -4.49 -4.08
C TYR A 390 0.27 -3.33 -4.86
N SER A 391 1.01 -2.47 -4.16
CA SER A 391 1.69 -1.34 -4.80
C SER A 391 2.68 -1.80 -5.88
N SER A 392 2.92 -1.02 -6.92
CA SER A 392 4.10 -1.22 -7.79
C SER A 392 5.35 -0.56 -7.19
N ASN A 393 5.16 0.44 -6.32
CA ASN A 393 6.23 1.26 -5.74
C ASN A 393 6.91 0.55 -4.55
N HIS A 394 7.97 -0.19 -4.87
CA HIS A 394 8.77 -0.98 -3.95
C HIS A 394 10.26 -0.73 -4.16
N GLN A 395 11.05 -1.25 -3.22
CA GLN A 395 12.49 -1.35 -3.37
C GLN A 395 12.89 -2.78 -3.74
N TYR A 396 13.95 -2.91 -4.52
CA TYR A 396 14.40 -4.17 -5.10
C TYR A 396 15.84 -4.47 -4.72
N LEU A 397 16.12 -5.73 -4.44
CA LEU A 397 17.47 -6.24 -4.26
C LEU A 397 17.77 -7.25 -5.36
N TYR A 398 18.74 -6.92 -6.19
CA TYR A 398 19.13 -7.71 -7.35
C TYR A 398 20.24 -8.67 -6.94
N PHE A 399 19.94 -9.96 -6.90
CA PHE A 399 20.90 -11.02 -6.61
C PHE A 399 21.63 -11.39 -7.89
N ILE A 400 22.92 -11.10 -7.92
CA ILE A 400 23.82 -11.55 -8.97
C ILE A 400 24.24 -12.97 -8.60
N LEU A 401 23.59 -13.99 -9.19
CA LEU A 401 23.83 -15.38 -8.80
C LEU A 401 25.20 -15.88 -9.26
N SER A 402 25.76 -15.27 -10.29
CA SER A 402 27.08 -15.58 -10.84
C SER A 402 27.72 -14.35 -11.48
N ASP A 403 29.05 -14.30 -11.50
CA ASP A 403 29.81 -13.22 -12.16
C ASP A 403 29.49 -13.09 -13.65
N ASP A 404 29.20 -14.20 -14.35
CA ASP A 404 28.83 -14.27 -15.76
C ASP A 404 27.33 -14.06 -16.02
N TYR A 405 26.64 -13.33 -15.15
CA TYR A 405 25.20 -13.07 -15.26
C TYR A 405 24.80 -12.43 -16.61
N VAL A 406 23.57 -12.71 -17.04
CA VAL A 406 23.00 -12.16 -18.28
C VAL A 406 22.87 -10.64 -18.23
N SER A 407 23.34 -9.95 -19.27
CA SER A 407 23.11 -8.51 -19.42
C SER A 407 21.60 -8.26 -19.54
N PHE A 408 21.01 -7.38 -18.74
CA PHE A 408 19.56 -7.14 -18.77
C PHE A 408 19.19 -5.66 -18.75
N CYS A 409 20.19 -4.79 -18.80
CA CYS A 409 20.05 -3.34 -18.83
C CYS A 409 20.94 -2.76 -19.95
N GLN A 410 21.12 -1.43 -19.99
CA GLN A 410 21.94 -0.74 -21.00
C GLN A 410 23.46 -1.05 -20.89
N PHE A 411 23.88 -1.75 -19.84
CA PHE A 411 25.27 -2.11 -19.60
C PHE A 411 25.54 -3.58 -19.97
N GLU A 412 26.66 -3.80 -20.65
CA GLU A 412 27.14 -5.13 -21.04
C GLU A 412 27.98 -5.75 -19.92
N ASN A 413 27.57 -6.89 -19.37
CA ASN A 413 28.40 -7.62 -18.43
C ASN A 413 29.63 -8.22 -19.14
N LYS A 414 30.83 -7.72 -18.79
CA LYS A 414 32.14 -8.18 -19.30
C LYS A 414 32.97 -8.88 -18.23
N CYS A 415 32.35 -9.30 -17.12
CA CYS A 415 33.07 -9.95 -16.05
C CYS A 415 33.61 -11.31 -16.53
N ASN A 416 34.93 -11.50 -16.43
CA ASN A 416 35.61 -12.74 -16.85
C ASN A 416 35.88 -13.69 -15.68
N SER A 417 35.37 -13.41 -14.47
CA SER A 417 35.46 -14.32 -13.33
C SER A 417 34.25 -15.26 -13.26
N HIS A 418 34.34 -16.30 -12.41
CA HIS A 418 33.32 -17.35 -12.30
C HIS A 418 32.87 -17.59 -10.85
N LYS A 419 32.82 -16.54 -10.01
CA LYS A 419 32.25 -16.71 -8.67
C LYS A 419 30.73 -16.87 -8.78
N THR A 420 30.20 -17.77 -7.97
CA THR A 420 28.77 -18.05 -7.86
C THR A 420 28.32 -17.89 -6.42
N MET A 421 27.07 -17.47 -6.22
CA MET A 421 26.46 -17.46 -4.90
C MET A 421 26.19 -18.88 -4.43
N ASN A 422 26.58 -19.19 -3.19
CA ASN A 422 26.14 -20.42 -2.53
C ASN A 422 24.73 -20.23 -1.91
N GLN A 423 24.11 -21.33 -1.49
CA GLN A 423 22.75 -21.31 -0.96
C GLN A 423 22.62 -20.55 0.37
N ASP A 424 23.63 -20.64 1.23
CA ASP A 424 23.63 -19.94 2.53
C ASP A 424 23.61 -18.42 2.32
N LEU A 425 24.44 -17.92 1.41
CA LEU A 425 24.50 -16.50 1.07
C LEU A 425 23.19 -16.00 0.46
N ILE A 426 22.56 -16.80 -0.42
CA ILE A 426 21.23 -16.47 -0.99
C ILE A 426 20.19 -16.39 0.13
N GLN A 427 20.17 -17.37 1.04
CA GLN A 427 19.25 -17.41 2.17
C GLN A 427 19.44 -16.20 3.11
N GLU A 428 20.68 -15.83 3.42
CA GLU A 428 20.99 -14.66 4.22
C GLU A 428 20.54 -13.36 3.54
N GLY A 429 20.79 -13.22 2.23
CA GLY A 429 20.31 -12.09 1.45
C GLY A 429 18.79 -12.00 1.39
N LEU A 430 18.08 -13.13 1.28
CA LEU A 430 16.62 -13.16 1.32
C LEU A 430 16.07 -12.81 2.71
N ASN A 431 16.74 -13.21 3.78
CA ASN A 431 16.40 -12.75 5.12
C ASN A 431 16.59 -11.24 5.25
N PHE A 432 17.69 -10.70 4.72
CA PHE A 432 17.90 -9.25 4.63
C PHE A 432 16.77 -8.56 3.85
N CYS A 433 16.30 -9.14 2.74
CA CYS A 433 15.14 -8.64 1.99
C CYS A 433 13.89 -8.56 2.86
N ARG A 434 13.58 -9.62 3.62
CA ARG A 434 12.39 -9.65 4.51
C ARG A 434 12.47 -8.57 5.59
N GLU A 435 13.61 -8.46 6.27
CA GLU A 435 13.80 -7.50 7.36
C GLU A 435 13.75 -6.05 6.89
N ASN A 436 14.24 -5.80 5.67
CA ASN A 436 14.36 -4.46 5.12
C ASN A 436 13.34 -4.14 4.03
N PHE A 437 12.37 -5.03 3.76
CA PHE A 437 11.29 -4.86 2.77
C PHE A 437 11.78 -4.69 1.32
N TYR A 438 12.81 -5.44 0.91
CA TYR A 438 13.21 -5.55 -0.49
C TYR A 438 12.50 -6.70 -1.20
N LYS A 439 12.13 -6.47 -2.45
CA LYS A 439 11.74 -7.53 -3.37
C LYS A 439 12.96 -8.15 -4.03
N PRO A 440 13.17 -9.48 -3.92
CA PRO A 440 14.30 -10.14 -4.54
C PRO A 440 14.10 -10.30 -6.04
N VAL A 441 15.15 -9.97 -6.81
CA VAL A 441 15.25 -10.24 -8.25
C VAL A 441 16.50 -11.07 -8.48
N PHE A 442 16.35 -12.27 -9.03
CA PHE A 442 17.46 -13.17 -9.30
C PHE A 442 17.92 -13.00 -10.75
N ILE A 443 19.20 -12.65 -10.93
CA ILE A 443 19.83 -12.54 -12.23
C ILE A 443 20.68 -13.79 -12.46
N HIS A 444 20.34 -14.54 -13.51
CA HIS A 444 20.94 -15.84 -13.78
C HIS A 444 22.18 -15.71 -14.68
N SER A 445 23.07 -16.71 -14.57
CA SER A 445 24.25 -16.88 -15.41
C SER A 445 23.89 -17.09 -16.89
N ASN A 446 24.78 -16.64 -17.79
CA ASN A 446 24.70 -16.93 -19.22
C ASN A 446 24.98 -18.40 -19.54
N GLU A 447 25.99 -19.00 -18.89
CA GLU A 447 26.50 -20.32 -19.24
C GLU A 447 25.96 -21.46 -18.36
N LEU A 448 25.83 -21.21 -17.05
CA LEU A 448 25.56 -22.23 -16.05
C LEU A 448 24.16 -22.06 -15.43
N TYR A 449 23.23 -22.93 -15.81
CA TYR A 449 21.95 -23.04 -15.11
C TYR A 449 22.03 -24.11 -14.01
N ASN A 450 22.28 -23.68 -12.77
CA ASN A 450 22.36 -24.55 -11.57
C ASN A 450 21.33 -24.20 -10.49
N PHE A 451 20.28 -23.46 -10.84
CA PHE A 451 19.29 -23.01 -9.89
C PHE A 451 18.33 -24.14 -9.50
N GLU A 452 18.37 -24.56 -8.24
CA GLU A 452 17.40 -25.48 -7.65
C GLU A 452 16.44 -24.73 -6.74
N SER A 453 15.13 -24.85 -7.00
CA SER A 453 14.12 -24.32 -6.08
C SER A 453 14.17 -25.07 -4.73
N LYS A 454 14.01 -24.33 -3.63
CA LYS A 454 13.97 -24.84 -2.26
C LYS A 454 12.68 -24.37 -1.58
N ASP A 455 12.18 -25.14 -0.63
CA ASP A 455 10.91 -24.87 0.07
C ASP A 455 10.87 -23.48 0.71
N PHE A 456 12.01 -22.95 1.17
CA PHE A 456 12.04 -21.63 1.78
C PHE A 456 11.75 -20.49 0.79
N TYR A 457 11.98 -20.69 -0.52
CA TYR A 457 11.65 -19.71 -1.55
C TYR A 457 10.14 -19.49 -1.67
N ASP A 458 9.31 -20.45 -1.26
CA ASP A 458 7.85 -20.29 -1.27
C ASP A 458 7.38 -19.09 -0.43
N SER A 459 8.21 -18.68 0.54
CA SER A 459 7.94 -17.53 1.41
C SER A 459 8.33 -16.17 0.80
N PHE A 460 8.74 -16.14 -0.47
CA PHE A 460 9.12 -14.95 -1.22
C PHE A 460 8.50 -14.94 -2.62
N ILE A 461 8.12 -13.76 -3.09
CA ILE A 461 7.87 -13.54 -4.52
C ILE A 461 9.21 -13.15 -5.14
N ILE A 462 9.81 -14.08 -5.89
CA ILE A 462 11.09 -13.88 -6.55
C ILE A 462 10.84 -13.63 -8.04
N GLU A 463 11.41 -12.56 -8.57
CA GLU A 463 11.47 -12.35 -10.02
C GLU A 463 12.75 -12.92 -10.59
N HIS A 464 12.68 -13.57 -11.75
CA HIS A 464 13.84 -14.21 -12.38
C HIS A 464 14.15 -13.56 -13.72
N ILE A 465 15.39 -13.11 -13.90
CA ILE A 465 15.92 -12.63 -15.18
C ILE A 465 16.84 -13.70 -15.74
N ILE A 466 16.44 -14.31 -16.87
CA ILE A 466 17.07 -15.53 -17.40
C ILE A 466 17.38 -15.35 -18.89
N PRO A 467 18.57 -15.77 -19.38
CA PRO A 467 18.85 -15.81 -20.82
C PRO A 467 17.95 -16.82 -21.53
N ILE A 468 17.44 -16.48 -22.73
CA ILE A 468 16.46 -17.31 -23.45
C ILE A 468 16.97 -18.73 -23.77
N GLN A 469 18.29 -18.94 -23.85
CA GLN A 469 18.92 -20.24 -24.03
C GLN A 469 18.51 -21.23 -22.93
N ASN A 470 18.20 -20.74 -21.73
CA ASN A 470 17.84 -21.54 -20.56
C ASN A 470 16.32 -21.73 -20.39
N TYR A 471 15.51 -21.34 -21.38
CA TYR A 471 14.04 -21.45 -21.34
C TYR A 471 13.53 -22.83 -20.90
N GLU A 472 14.11 -23.91 -21.44
CA GLU A 472 13.67 -25.28 -21.13
C GLU A 472 13.93 -25.66 -19.67
N HIS A 473 15.03 -25.17 -19.07
CA HIS A 473 15.38 -25.45 -17.69
C HIS A 473 14.57 -24.61 -16.69
N SER A 474 14.08 -23.43 -17.11
CA SER A 474 13.34 -22.51 -16.25
C SER A 474 11.81 -22.64 -16.31
N LYS A 475 11.26 -23.66 -16.99
CA LYS A 475 9.81 -23.83 -17.17
C LYS A 475 9.01 -23.96 -15.88
N THR A 476 9.64 -24.48 -14.83
CA THR A 476 9.01 -24.65 -13.51
C THR A 476 9.01 -23.37 -12.69
N LEU A 477 9.82 -22.38 -13.06
CA LEU A 477 9.91 -21.12 -12.35
C LEU A 477 8.73 -20.21 -12.68
N LYS A 478 8.34 -19.44 -11.66
CA LYS A 478 7.33 -18.39 -11.76
C LYS A 478 8.02 -17.03 -11.95
N ASN A 479 7.27 -16.03 -12.43
CA ASN A 479 7.75 -14.65 -12.64
C ASN A 479 9.09 -14.54 -13.40
N VAL A 480 9.19 -15.25 -14.52
CA VAL A 480 10.39 -15.22 -15.37
C VAL A 480 10.28 -14.14 -16.44
N THR A 481 11.33 -13.34 -16.57
CA THR A 481 11.57 -12.44 -17.69
C THR A 481 12.78 -12.95 -18.47
N TYR A 482 12.57 -13.28 -19.74
CA TYR A 482 13.64 -13.76 -20.60
C TYR A 482 14.39 -12.61 -21.27
N VAL A 483 15.71 -12.71 -21.30
CA VAL A 483 16.60 -11.84 -22.08
C VAL A 483 16.89 -12.51 -23.42
N ILE A 484 16.73 -11.75 -24.49
CA ILE A 484 16.94 -12.20 -25.87
C ILE A 484 17.93 -11.24 -26.54
N GLU A 485 18.85 -11.80 -27.31
CA GLU A 485 19.87 -11.11 -28.09
C GLU A 485 19.79 -11.53 -29.57
N PRO A 486 20.38 -10.77 -30.52
CA PRO A 486 20.29 -11.08 -31.94
C PRO A 486 20.74 -12.49 -32.33
N ASP A 487 21.79 -12.99 -31.69
CA ASP A 487 22.37 -14.33 -31.90
C ASP A 487 21.53 -15.46 -31.26
N THR A 488 20.73 -15.13 -30.25
CA THR A 488 19.90 -16.08 -29.49
C THR A 488 18.44 -16.06 -29.90
N LEU A 489 18.04 -15.13 -30.78
CA LEU A 489 16.68 -15.00 -31.29
C LEU A 489 16.09 -16.31 -31.82
N GLY A 490 16.91 -17.15 -32.47
CA GLY A 490 16.47 -18.47 -32.98
C GLY A 490 16.09 -19.50 -31.89
N LYS A 491 16.35 -19.20 -30.61
CA LYS A 491 15.92 -20.01 -29.46
C LYS A 491 14.49 -19.67 -29.01
N LEU A 492 13.96 -18.51 -29.39
CA LEU A 492 12.59 -18.12 -29.10
C LEU A 492 11.61 -18.95 -29.95
N ARG A 493 10.97 -19.95 -29.33
CA ARG A 493 10.07 -20.89 -30.02
C ARG A 493 8.63 -20.85 -29.51
N ASN A 494 8.43 -20.35 -28.30
CA ASN A 494 7.13 -20.34 -27.63
C ASN A 494 6.69 -18.91 -27.36
N ARG A 495 5.38 -18.68 -27.30
CA ARG A 495 4.83 -17.39 -26.88
C ARG A 495 5.19 -17.14 -25.41
N ILE A 496 5.69 -15.94 -25.11
CA ILE A 496 6.02 -15.47 -23.76
C ILE A 496 5.24 -14.18 -23.49
N SER A 497 5.01 -13.86 -22.21
CA SER A 497 4.22 -12.68 -21.84
C SER A 497 4.96 -11.37 -22.10
N ARG A 498 6.26 -11.34 -21.79
CA ARG A 498 7.17 -10.22 -22.01
C ARG A 498 8.61 -10.70 -22.10
N CYS A 499 9.48 -9.91 -22.71
CA CYS A 499 10.92 -10.14 -22.72
C CYS A 499 11.71 -8.85 -22.63
N ILE A 500 12.98 -8.99 -22.28
CA ILE A 500 14.01 -7.98 -22.50
C ILE A 500 14.69 -8.33 -23.82
N PHE A 501 14.77 -7.37 -24.74
CA PHE A 501 15.55 -7.53 -25.97
C PHE A 501 16.77 -6.61 -25.92
N ASN A 502 17.94 -7.20 -25.87
CA ASN A 502 19.21 -6.48 -25.89
C ASN A 502 19.70 -6.35 -27.33
N ILE A 503 20.13 -5.15 -27.72
CA ILE A 503 20.80 -4.90 -28.99
C ILE A 503 22.03 -4.03 -28.74
N ASN A 504 23.17 -4.38 -29.35
CA ASN A 504 24.32 -3.49 -29.32
C ASN A 504 24.08 -2.28 -30.23
N GLN A 505 24.54 -1.08 -29.84
CA GLN A 505 24.42 0.11 -30.68
C GLN A 505 25.00 -0.06 -32.09
N ASP A 506 26.01 -0.93 -32.26
CA ASP A 506 26.65 -1.19 -33.56
C ASP A 506 25.77 -2.03 -34.51
N GLN A 507 24.62 -2.53 -34.02
CA GLN A 507 23.68 -3.36 -34.77
C GLN A 507 22.31 -2.68 -34.94
N ILE A 508 22.23 -1.37 -34.67
CA ILE A 508 20.96 -0.65 -34.65
C ILE A 508 20.29 -0.58 -36.03
N ASP A 509 21.08 -0.71 -37.11
CA ASP A 509 20.62 -0.80 -38.51
C ASP A 509 19.62 -1.94 -38.76
N SER A 510 19.66 -2.97 -37.92
CA SER A 510 18.82 -4.16 -38.01
C SER A 510 17.74 -4.22 -36.92
N LEU A 511 17.56 -3.15 -36.12
CA LEU A 511 16.65 -3.12 -34.98
C LEU A 511 15.21 -3.47 -35.36
N TYR A 512 14.64 -2.82 -36.38
CA TYR A 512 13.28 -3.07 -36.86
C TYR A 512 13.07 -4.54 -37.21
N LYS A 513 14.03 -5.13 -37.94
CA LYS A 513 13.99 -6.54 -38.33
C LYS A 513 13.95 -7.46 -37.12
N PHE A 514 14.80 -7.24 -36.11
CA PHE A 514 14.81 -8.09 -34.94
C PHE A 514 13.53 -7.94 -34.10
N ILE A 515 13.07 -6.71 -33.87
CA ILE A 515 11.89 -6.45 -33.06
C ILE A 515 10.62 -7.04 -33.67
N THR A 516 10.46 -6.95 -34.99
CA THR A 516 9.32 -7.57 -35.69
C THR A 516 9.33 -9.10 -35.62
N GLU A 517 10.51 -9.74 -35.58
CA GLU A 517 10.62 -11.18 -35.32
C GLU A 517 10.25 -11.54 -33.88
N VAL A 518 10.71 -10.75 -32.89
CA VAL A 518 10.37 -10.95 -31.47
C VAL A 518 8.87 -10.81 -31.23
N PHE A 519 8.22 -9.83 -31.85
CA PHE A 519 6.78 -9.58 -31.71
C PHE A 519 5.87 -10.70 -32.22
N LYS A 520 6.41 -11.68 -32.95
CA LYS A 520 5.67 -12.91 -33.30
C LYS A 520 5.38 -13.78 -32.07
N PHE A 521 6.15 -13.61 -30.99
CA PHE A 521 6.13 -14.46 -29.79
C PHE A 521 5.77 -13.71 -28.51
N THR A 522 5.62 -12.39 -28.54
CA THR A 522 5.23 -11.59 -27.37
C THR A 522 4.45 -10.36 -27.83
N ASP A 523 3.69 -9.78 -26.91
CA ASP A 523 3.03 -8.49 -27.12
C ASP A 523 3.75 -7.35 -26.40
N ARG A 524 4.69 -7.68 -25.50
CA ARG A 524 5.49 -6.70 -24.74
C ARG A 524 6.99 -6.97 -24.88
N VAL A 525 7.72 -5.95 -25.33
CA VAL A 525 9.18 -5.96 -25.44
C VAL A 525 9.79 -4.80 -24.64
N ASN A 526 10.74 -5.10 -23.77
CA ASN A 526 11.59 -4.12 -23.12
C ASN A 526 12.93 -4.06 -23.86
N LEU A 527 13.11 -3.10 -24.75
CA LEU A 527 14.32 -2.87 -25.52
C LEU A 527 15.41 -2.22 -24.65
N ASN A 528 16.61 -2.80 -24.70
CA ASN A 528 17.84 -2.22 -24.20
C ASN A 528 18.83 -2.01 -25.33
N VAL A 529 19.36 -0.79 -25.43
CA VAL A 529 20.52 -0.50 -26.29
C VAL A 529 21.78 -0.61 -25.43
N ILE A 530 22.62 -1.59 -25.73
CA ILE A 530 23.86 -1.89 -25.04
C ILE A 530 25.03 -1.14 -25.68
N GLY A 531 25.98 -0.70 -24.85
CA GLY A 531 27.22 -0.08 -25.31
C GLY A 531 27.10 1.39 -25.70
N LEU A 532 25.97 2.02 -25.39
CA LEU A 532 25.65 3.41 -25.73
C LEU A 532 26.79 4.38 -25.36
N ASN A 533 27.27 5.15 -26.34
CA ASN A 533 28.29 6.19 -26.16
C ASN A 533 28.09 7.38 -27.12
N GLU A 534 29.05 8.30 -27.20
CA GLU A 534 29.01 9.50 -28.05
C GLU A 534 28.92 9.24 -29.55
N ASN A 535 29.26 8.04 -30.03
CA ASN A 535 29.20 7.64 -31.44
C ASN A 535 27.85 7.02 -31.83
N PHE A 536 26.84 7.08 -30.95
CA PHE A 536 25.52 6.51 -31.21
C PHE A 536 24.89 7.08 -32.49
N GLN A 537 24.43 6.20 -33.39
CA GLN A 537 23.87 6.58 -34.68
C GLN A 537 22.40 7.03 -34.54
N GLU A 538 22.20 8.28 -34.14
CA GLU A 538 20.89 8.86 -33.81
C GLU A 538 19.88 8.83 -34.96
N ASP A 539 20.27 9.27 -36.17
CA ASP A 539 19.39 9.31 -37.34
C ASP A 539 18.91 7.91 -37.72
N LEU A 540 19.82 6.94 -37.69
CA LEU A 540 19.53 5.55 -37.99
C LEU A 540 18.60 4.94 -36.93
N TYR A 541 18.84 5.21 -35.66
CA TYR A 541 17.95 4.76 -34.58
C TYR A 541 16.54 5.34 -34.74
N GLN A 542 16.42 6.63 -35.07
CA GLN A 542 15.14 7.27 -35.32
C GLN A 542 14.40 6.61 -36.50
N GLU A 543 15.10 6.33 -37.61
CA GLU A 543 14.51 5.65 -38.77
C GLU A 543 13.94 4.28 -38.37
N GLN A 544 14.71 3.49 -37.63
CA GLN A 544 14.31 2.15 -37.19
C GLN A 544 13.12 2.19 -36.22
N LEU A 545 13.10 3.14 -35.28
CA LEU A 545 11.95 3.34 -34.39
C LEU A 545 10.69 3.79 -35.14
N MET A 546 10.83 4.61 -36.19
CA MET A 546 9.70 4.98 -37.05
C MET A 546 9.13 3.77 -37.80
N GLN A 547 9.98 2.87 -38.30
CA GLN A 547 9.54 1.61 -38.91
C GLN A 547 8.84 0.70 -37.90
N ILE A 548 9.34 0.62 -36.66
CA ILE A 548 8.67 -0.11 -35.57
C ILE A 548 7.31 0.52 -35.27
N SER A 549 7.23 1.84 -35.15
CA SER A 549 5.98 2.60 -34.95
C SER A 549 4.95 2.30 -36.05
N ASP A 550 5.38 2.27 -37.32
CA ASP A 550 4.53 1.87 -38.45
C ASP A 550 4.00 0.45 -38.31
N TYR A 551 4.86 -0.49 -37.91
CA TYR A 551 4.49 -1.89 -37.66
C TYR A 551 3.50 -2.04 -36.50
N LEU A 552 3.68 -1.31 -35.40
CA LEU A 552 2.75 -1.33 -34.26
C LEU A 552 1.35 -0.85 -34.69
N VAL A 553 1.28 0.24 -35.47
CA VAL A 553 0.02 0.75 -36.03
C VAL A 553 -0.62 -0.28 -36.98
N GLN A 554 0.19 -0.95 -37.80
CA GLN A 554 -0.31 -1.99 -38.71
C GLN A 554 -0.86 -3.20 -37.93
N CYS A 555 -0.13 -3.68 -36.91
CA CYS A 555 -0.59 -4.77 -36.05
C CYS A 555 -1.92 -4.43 -35.39
N PHE A 556 -2.03 -3.23 -34.84
CA PHE A 556 -3.27 -2.73 -34.25
C PHE A 556 -4.42 -2.71 -35.25
N LYS A 557 -4.21 -2.18 -36.46
CA LYS A 557 -5.25 -2.14 -37.51
C LYS A 557 -5.74 -3.52 -37.94
N ILE A 558 -4.88 -4.53 -37.91
CA ILE A 558 -5.19 -5.90 -38.35
C ILE A 558 -5.87 -6.69 -37.23
N THR A 559 -5.34 -6.62 -36.01
CA THR A 559 -5.72 -7.51 -34.90
C THR A 559 -6.68 -6.85 -33.90
N GLY A 560 -6.71 -5.53 -33.84
CA GLY A 560 -7.36 -4.77 -32.76
C GLY A 560 -6.58 -4.79 -31.44
N GLU A 561 -5.44 -5.49 -31.37
CA GLU A 561 -4.61 -5.59 -30.17
C GLU A 561 -3.40 -4.65 -30.27
N VAL A 562 -3.01 -4.05 -29.15
CA VAL A 562 -1.83 -3.18 -29.07
C VAL A 562 -0.62 -4.01 -28.66
N LYS A 563 0.42 -3.96 -29.49
CA LYS A 563 1.76 -4.41 -29.12
C LYS A 563 2.53 -3.24 -28.52
N GLU A 564 3.37 -3.53 -27.53
CA GLU A 564 4.07 -2.53 -26.75
C GLU A 564 5.58 -2.74 -26.74
N ILE A 565 6.30 -1.63 -26.92
CA ILE A 565 7.74 -1.54 -26.68
C ILE A 565 8.01 -0.40 -25.69
N ASN A 566 8.77 -0.68 -24.64
CA ASN A 566 9.00 0.27 -23.53
C ASN A 566 9.43 1.66 -24.01
N VAL A 567 10.33 1.74 -25.01
CA VAL A 567 10.88 3.02 -25.49
C VAL A 567 9.86 3.91 -26.21
N LEU A 568 8.73 3.35 -26.69
CA LEU A 568 7.69 4.14 -27.36
C LEU A 568 6.41 4.26 -26.53
N ASN A 569 6.02 3.18 -25.86
CA ASN A 569 4.72 3.10 -25.20
C ASN A 569 4.75 3.61 -23.76
N ASP A 570 5.84 3.42 -22.99
CA ASP A 570 5.83 3.72 -21.54
C ASP A 570 5.60 5.20 -21.23
N VAL A 571 6.15 6.10 -22.06
CA VAL A 571 5.95 7.54 -21.93
C VAL A 571 4.49 7.98 -22.11
N MET A 572 3.66 7.13 -22.72
CA MET A 572 2.22 7.40 -22.88
C MET A 572 1.41 7.06 -21.62
N TYR A 573 1.98 6.27 -20.69
CA TYR A 573 1.30 5.84 -19.47
C TYR A 573 1.76 6.63 -18.24
N GLU A 574 2.99 7.17 -18.24
CA GLU A 574 3.63 7.78 -17.07
C GLU A 574 3.72 9.31 -17.18
N ASP A 575 3.19 10.02 -16.17
CA ASP A 575 3.27 11.48 -16.06
C ASP A 575 4.51 11.97 -15.30
N THR A 576 5.27 11.05 -14.68
CA THR A 576 6.52 11.32 -13.96
C THR A 576 7.68 10.48 -14.47
N HIS A 577 8.92 10.90 -14.20
CA HIS A 577 10.11 10.16 -14.63
C HIS A 577 10.26 8.82 -13.91
N GLU A 578 10.23 7.73 -14.65
CA GLU A 578 10.54 6.38 -14.19
C GLU A 578 12.02 6.03 -14.40
N ASN A 579 12.91 6.94 -14.00
CA ASN A 579 14.35 6.69 -14.01
C ASN A 579 14.68 5.38 -13.27
N CYS A 580 15.79 4.76 -13.66
CA CYS A 580 16.42 3.68 -12.90
C CYS A 580 16.54 4.09 -11.42
N LYS A 581 16.05 3.24 -10.52
CA LYS A 581 16.07 3.50 -9.07
C LYS A 581 17.38 3.06 -8.39
N ALA A 582 18.42 2.74 -9.17
CA ALA A 582 19.71 2.30 -8.65
C ALA A 582 20.31 3.33 -7.69
N GLY A 583 20.72 2.90 -6.50
CA GLY A 583 21.24 3.78 -5.45
C GLY A 583 20.19 4.54 -4.64
N ASP A 584 18.89 4.40 -4.96
CA ASP A 584 17.77 4.93 -4.17
C ASP A 584 16.91 3.78 -3.61
N ARG A 585 16.20 3.07 -4.49
CA ARG A 585 15.30 1.95 -4.14
C ARG A 585 15.72 0.65 -4.83
N LEU A 586 16.86 0.62 -5.48
CA LEU A 586 17.41 -0.57 -6.11
C LEU A 586 18.88 -0.68 -5.73
N PHE A 587 19.26 -1.86 -5.26
CA PHE A 587 20.64 -2.23 -4.99
C PHE A 587 20.91 -3.63 -5.53
N ALA A 588 22.18 -3.98 -5.70
CA ALA A 588 22.61 -5.32 -6.06
C ALA A 588 23.33 -5.99 -4.89
N PHE A 589 23.13 -7.30 -4.76
CA PHE A 589 23.85 -8.18 -3.84
C PHE A 589 24.65 -9.17 -4.69
N ALA A 590 25.96 -9.22 -4.46
CA ALA A 590 26.89 -9.91 -5.36
C ALA A 590 27.49 -11.20 -4.74
N PRO A 591 28.10 -12.10 -5.54
CA PRO A 591 28.68 -13.37 -5.06
C PRO A 591 29.75 -13.23 -3.98
N ASN A 592 30.34 -12.04 -3.82
CA ASN A 592 31.30 -11.73 -2.77
C ASN A 592 30.67 -11.31 -1.43
N GLY A 593 29.34 -11.36 -1.30
CA GLY A 593 28.60 -10.99 -0.09
C GLY A 593 28.52 -9.48 0.18
N ARG A 594 28.78 -8.66 -0.84
CA ARG A 594 28.73 -7.19 -0.76
C ARG A 594 27.55 -6.60 -1.53
N PHE A 595 27.11 -5.44 -1.08
CA PHE A 595 26.07 -4.65 -1.75
C PHE A 595 26.68 -3.62 -2.70
N TYR A 596 26.02 -3.35 -3.82
CA TYR A 596 26.42 -2.37 -4.83
C TYR A 596 25.24 -1.52 -5.26
N ILE A 597 25.51 -0.32 -5.80
CA ILE A 597 24.48 0.59 -6.33
C ILE A 597 23.61 -0.11 -7.38
N CYS A 598 24.24 -0.87 -8.28
CA CYS A 598 23.58 -1.77 -9.22
C CYS A 598 24.58 -2.83 -9.72
N PRO A 599 24.14 -3.82 -10.52
CA PRO A 599 25.04 -4.86 -11.00
C PRO A 599 26.24 -4.35 -11.81
N SER A 600 26.10 -3.26 -12.55
CA SER A 600 27.20 -2.66 -13.32
C SER A 600 28.34 -2.16 -12.44
N PHE A 601 28.07 -1.67 -11.22
CA PHE A 601 29.13 -1.25 -10.30
C PHE A 601 29.97 -2.44 -9.84
N TYR A 602 29.34 -3.61 -9.62
CA TYR A 602 30.05 -4.84 -9.26
C TYR A 602 30.96 -5.32 -10.40
N SER A 603 30.42 -5.48 -11.62
CA SER A 603 31.16 -6.05 -12.75
C SER A 603 32.36 -5.22 -13.21
N ASN A 604 32.40 -3.93 -12.86
CA ASN A 604 33.50 -3.03 -13.17
C ASN A 604 34.38 -2.70 -11.95
N ASN A 605 34.35 -3.54 -10.91
CA ASN A 605 35.18 -3.41 -9.72
C ASN A 605 35.11 -2.01 -9.06
N LYS A 606 33.92 -1.39 -9.05
CA LYS A 606 33.69 -0.16 -8.29
C LYS A 606 33.49 -0.49 -6.80
N ASN A 607 33.50 0.54 -5.95
CA ASN A 607 33.34 0.35 -4.50
C ASN A 607 31.97 -0.22 -4.14
N ASP A 608 31.93 -1.11 -3.15
CA ASP A 608 30.70 -1.56 -2.54
C ASP A 608 30.07 -0.48 -1.64
N VAL A 609 28.81 -0.67 -1.30
CA VAL A 609 28.03 0.21 -0.42
C VAL A 609 27.64 -0.46 0.89
N GLY A 610 28.24 -1.62 1.21
CA GLY A 610 27.99 -2.34 2.44
C GLY A 610 27.95 -3.86 2.32
N CYS A 611 27.51 -4.51 3.39
CA CYS A 611 27.38 -5.97 3.51
C CYS A 611 26.21 -6.33 4.43
N LEU A 612 25.90 -7.62 4.55
CA LEU A 612 24.81 -8.11 5.39
C LEU A 612 24.93 -7.66 6.86
N GLU A 613 26.15 -7.57 7.42
CA GLU A 613 26.34 -7.20 8.83
C GLU A 613 26.12 -5.70 9.09
N ASN A 614 26.58 -4.84 8.18
CA ASN A 614 26.53 -3.39 8.34
C ASN A 614 25.33 -2.74 7.61
N GLY A 615 24.58 -3.53 6.84
CA GLY A 615 23.54 -3.06 5.94
C GLY A 615 24.10 -2.31 4.74
N ILE A 616 23.21 -1.57 4.07
CA ILE A 616 23.55 -0.66 2.97
C ILE A 616 23.81 0.73 3.58
N ASN A 617 25.06 1.20 3.51
CA ASN A 617 25.48 2.50 4.03
C ASN A 617 25.82 3.43 2.85
N PHE A 618 24.83 4.20 2.42
CA PHE A 618 24.92 4.98 1.19
C PHE A 618 24.12 6.29 1.27
N ASP A 619 24.74 7.42 0.91
CA ASP A 619 24.01 8.70 0.77
C ASP A 619 23.33 8.75 -0.60
N ASN A 620 22.01 8.55 -0.60
CA ASN A 620 21.19 8.48 -1.80
C ASN A 620 20.75 9.85 -2.37
N LYS A 621 21.14 10.98 -1.76
CA LYS A 621 20.63 12.31 -2.14
C LYS A 621 20.80 12.66 -3.62
N LEU A 622 21.85 12.14 -4.25
CA LEU A 622 22.14 12.40 -5.66
C LEU A 622 21.43 11.43 -6.63
N PHE A 623 20.81 10.35 -6.15
CA PHE A 623 20.27 9.28 -7.00
C PHE A 623 18.78 9.45 -7.32
N ASN A 624 18.05 10.26 -6.55
CA ASN A 624 16.64 10.49 -6.82
C ASN A 624 16.43 11.35 -8.10
N ALA A 625 15.35 11.16 -8.83
CA ALA A 625 15.09 11.94 -10.06
C ALA A 625 14.99 13.47 -9.80
N LYS A 626 14.63 13.88 -8.57
CA LYS A 626 14.52 15.29 -8.17
C LYS A 626 15.89 15.97 -7.99
N SER A 627 16.98 15.23 -7.87
CA SER A 627 18.36 15.75 -7.75
C SER A 627 19.00 15.99 -9.12
N HIS A 628 18.45 15.40 -10.17
CA HIS A 628 18.98 15.46 -11.53
C HIS A 628 18.57 16.76 -12.21
N PHE A 629 19.53 17.65 -12.43
CA PHE A 629 19.26 19.00 -12.95
C PHE A 629 18.59 18.98 -14.33
N LEU A 630 19.10 18.15 -15.24
CA LEU A 630 18.61 18.04 -16.62
C LEU A 630 17.22 17.37 -16.70
N CYS A 631 16.94 16.41 -15.81
CA CYS A 631 15.70 15.64 -15.84
C CYS A 631 14.47 16.42 -15.35
N LYS A 632 14.65 17.43 -14.47
CA LYS A 632 13.54 18.19 -13.85
C LYS A 632 12.52 18.76 -14.85
N ASN A 633 13.00 19.22 -16.00
CA ASN A 633 12.18 19.81 -17.05
C ASN A 633 12.12 18.95 -18.32
N CYS A 634 12.75 17.77 -18.30
CA CYS A 634 12.68 16.84 -19.41
C CYS A 634 11.25 16.28 -19.53
N LYS A 635 10.84 15.91 -20.75
CA LYS A 635 9.54 15.27 -21.01
C LYS A 635 9.66 13.80 -21.39
N ALA A 636 10.87 13.29 -21.55
CA ALA A 636 11.13 11.89 -21.85
C ALA A 636 11.05 11.04 -20.57
N ASN A 637 9.84 10.87 -20.04
CA ASN A 637 9.58 10.15 -18.78
C ASN A 637 9.98 8.65 -18.82
N GLN A 638 10.08 8.06 -20.01
CA GLN A 638 10.55 6.69 -20.24
C GLN A 638 12.07 6.53 -20.18
N CYS A 639 12.82 7.64 -20.07
CA CYS A 639 14.27 7.60 -19.99
C CYS A 639 14.73 6.86 -18.71
N LEU A 640 15.53 5.81 -18.89
CA LEU A 640 16.11 5.09 -17.74
C LEU A 640 17.17 5.91 -16.99
N ASN A 641 17.83 6.87 -17.65
CA ASN A 641 18.90 7.69 -17.09
C ASN A 641 19.90 6.88 -16.23
N CYS A 642 20.73 6.07 -16.89
CA CYS A 642 21.62 5.13 -16.22
C CYS A 642 22.67 5.84 -15.35
N VAL A 643 22.56 5.70 -14.03
CA VAL A 643 23.49 6.32 -13.06
C VAL A 643 24.93 5.83 -13.20
N TYR A 644 25.13 4.61 -13.70
CA TYR A 644 26.47 4.10 -14.00
C TYR A 644 27.10 4.84 -15.18
N LEU A 645 26.38 5.00 -16.28
CA LEU A 645 26.87 5.73 -17.46
C LEU A 645 27.07 7.23 -17.16
N ASN A 646 26.19 7.82 -16.33
CA ASN A 646 26.39 9.16 -15.79
C ASN A 646 27.77 9.25 -15.13
N LYS A 647 28.03 8.36 -14.14
CA LYS A 647 29.29 8.37 -13.40
C LYS A 647 30.51 8.13 -14.30
N GLU A 648 30.45 7.18 -15.23
CA GLU A 648 31.60 6.89 -16.11
C GLU A 648 31.87 8.02 -17.12
N SER A 649 30.86 8.75 -17.58
CA SER A 649 31.00 9.71 -18.67
C SER A 649 31.15 11.15 -18.21
N THR A 650 30.58 11.51 -17.07
CA THR A 650 30.57 12.88 -16.54
C THR A 650 31.28 13.03 -15.21
N ASP A 651 31.77 11.91 -14.63
CA ASP A 651 32.26 11.82 -13.25
C ASP A 651 31.22 12.14 -12.17
N GLU A 652 29.93 12.25 -12.55
CA GLU A 652 28.84 12.62 -11.65
C GLU A 652 27.64 11.66 -11.75
N PHE A 653 26.94 11.42 -10.65
CA PHE A 653 25.79 10.49 -10.64
C PHE A 653 24.52 11.11 -11.22
N ASN A 654 24.32 12.42 -11.00
CA ASN A 654 23.08 13.12 -11.27
C ASN A 654 23.09 13.96 -12.56
N VAL A 655 24.13 13.81 -13.38
CA VAL A 655 24.29 14.51 -14.66
C VAL A 655 24.43 13.49 -15.77
N SER A 656 23.41 13.41 -16.62
CA SER A 656 23.40 12.52 -17.78
C SER A 656 24.31 13.04 -18.88
N PRO A 657 25.08 12.16 -19.56
CA PRO A 657 25.77 12.54 -20.78
C PRO A 657 24.76 12.80 -21.91
N SER A 658 25.16 13.64 -22.86
CA SER A 658 24.28 14.15 -23.92
C SER A 658 23.65 13.06 -24.78
N TYR A 659 24.39 11.99 -25.10
CA TYR A 659 23.91 10.87 -25.92
C TYR A 659 22.74 10.09 -25.27
N GLN A 660 22.67 9.99 -23.92
CA GLN A 660 21.53 9.39 -23.22
C GLN A 660 20.27 10.24 -23.36
N CYS A 661 20.43 11.56 -23.22
CA CYS A 661 19.36 12.53 -23.37
C CYS A 661 18.82 12.54 -24.80
N ARG A 662 19.72 12.61 -25.80
CA ARG A 662 19.33 12.67 -27.21
C ARG A 662 18.60 11.40 -27.64
N LYS A 663 19.12 10.21 -27.30
CA LYS A 663 18.44 8.93 -27.55
C LYS A 663 17.00 8.93 -27.00
N SER A 664 16.83 9.35 -25.75
CA SER A 664 15.52 9.30 -25.08
C SER A 664 14.53 10.35 -25.60
N ASN A 665 15.03 11.49 -26.09
CA ASN A 665 14.20 12.49 -26.75
C ASN A 665 13.84 12.09 -28.19
N ILE A 666 14.67 11.32 -28.89
CA ILE A 666 14.31 10.67 -30.17
C ILE A 666 13.13 9.72 -29.95
N GLU A 667 13.23 8.86 -28.92
CA GLU A 667 12.18 7.95 -28.51
C GLU A 667 10.85 8.68 -28.21
N LEU A 668 10.90 9.76 -27.42
CA LEU A 668 9.73 10.61 -27.15
C LEU A 668 9.12 11.19 -28.43
N ASN A 669 9.96 11.68 -29.35
CA ASN A 669 9.50 12.26 -30.60
C ASN A 669 8.82 11.24 -31.51
N VAL A 670 9.32 10.00 -31.55
CA VAL A 670 8.67 8.90 -32.30
C VAL A 670 7.38 8.45 -31.60
N ALA A 671 7.39 8.34 -30.27
CA ALA A 671 6.21 8.04 -29.46
C ALA A 671 5.10 9.07 -29.68
N TYR A 672 5.44 10.36 -29.76
CA TYR A 672 4.51 11.43 -30.08
C TYR A 672 3.81 11.23 -31.44
N GLU A 673 4.54 10.81 -32.48
CA GLU A 673 3.92 10.50 -33.78
C GLU A 673 3.09 9.20 -33.74
N LEU A 674 3.50 8.20 -32.93
CA LEU A 674 2.73 6.97 -32.70
C LEU A 674 1.40 7.26 -32.00
N GLN A 675 1.39 8.11 -30.96
CA GLN A 675 0.20 8.46 -30.19
C GLN A 675 -0.90 9.07 -31.07
N LYS A 676 -0.55 9.81 -32.12
CA LYS A 676 -1.52 10.37 -33.08
C LYS A 676 -2.20 9.34 -33.97
N ARG A 677 -1.62 8.14 -34.07
CA ARG A 677 -2.00 7.11 -35.04
C ARG A 677 -2.67 5.90 -34.40
N ILE A 678 -2.64 5.81 -33.07
CA ILE A 678 -3.34 4.80 -32.27
C ILE A 678 -4.55 5.47 -31.59
N PRO A 679 -5.72 4.79 -31.46
CA PRO A 679 -6.89 5.40 -30.83
C PRO A 679 -6.67 5.71 -29.36
N GLU A 680 -7.24 6.84 -28.91
CA GLU A 680 -7.13 7.36 -27.55
C GLU A 680 -7.64 6.36 -26.48
N ALA A 681 -8.57 5.47 -26.83
CA ALA A 681 -9.08 4.42 -25.93
C ALA A 681 -8.02 3.41 -25.46
N PHE A 682 -6.86 3.34 -26.13
CA PHE A 682 -5.76 2.43 -25.80
C PHE A 682 -4.55 3.14 -25.18
N ILE A 683 -4.69 4.44 -24.90
CA ILE A 683 -3.64 5.29 -24.40
C ILE A 683 -4.12 5.91 -23.10
N ASN A 684 -3.27 5.95 -22.07
CA ASN A 684 -3.62 6.67 -20.84
C ASN A 684 -3.55 8.18 -21.07
N SER A 685 -4.15 8.97 -20.19
CA SER A 685 -4.43 10.41 -20.33
C SER A 685 -3.24 11.38 -20.50
N VAL A 686 -2.02 10.91 -20.77
CA VAL A 686 -0.82 11.77 -20.95
C VAL A 686 -0.70 12.21 -22.41
N LYS A 687 -0.92 13.51 -22.68
CA LYS A 687 -0.69 14.09 -24.01
C LYS A 687 0.80 14.37 -24.21
N LEU A 688 1.40 13.72 -25.20
CA LEU A 688 2.81 13.90 -25.52
C LEU A 688 3.05 15.21 -26.27
N GLU A 689 4.23 15.79 -26.05
CA GLU A 689 4.71 16.97 -26.77
C GLU A 689 6.05 16.65 -27.45
N LYS A 690 6.15 17.06 -28.72
CA LYS A 690 7.40 16.92 -29.48
C LYS A 690 8.44 17.92 -28.99
N VAL A 691 9.68 17.46 -28.81
CA VAL A 691 10.81 18.30 -28.43
C VAL A 691 11.66 18.65 -29.65
N LYS A 692 12.08 19.92 -29.75
CA LYS A 692 12.94 20.41 -30.84
C LYS A 692 14.42 20.17 -30.55
N ASN A 693 14.85 20.47 -29.32
CA ASN A 693 16.23 20.25 -28.87
C ASN A 693 16.29 18.90 -28.17
N LEU A 694 17.08 17.98 -28.73
CA LEU A 694 17.23 16.63 -28.19
C LEU A 694 18.09 16.60 -26.91
N ASP A 695 18.95 17.60 -26.71
CA ASP A 695 19.68 17.78 -25.46
C ASP A 695 19.00 18.85 -24.59
N PRO A 696 18.50 18.48 -23.38
CA PRO A 696 17.86 19.43 -22.48
C PRO A 696 18.81 20.52 -21.96
N ILE A 697 20.14 20.34 -22.01
CA ILE A 697 21.10 21.34 -21.54
C ILE A 697 20.98 22.66 -22.32
N ILE A 698 20.64 22.59 -23.61
CA ILE A 698 20.45 23.75 -24.50
C ILE A 698 19.27 24.62 -24.02
N SER A 699 18.28 24.00 -23.38
CA SER A 699 17.08 24.68 -22.88
C SER A 699 17.20 25.11 -21.42
N ALA A 700 18.26 24.68 -20.71
CA ALA A 700 18.54 25.15 -19.36
C ALA A 700 19.04 26.60 -19.42
N LYS A 701 18.61 27.45 -18.49
CA LYS A 701 19.09 28.85 -18.41
C LYS A 701 20.63 28.85 -18.42
N PRO A 702 21.29 29.63 -19.28
CA PRO A 702 22.74 29.63 -19.36
C PRO A 702 23.32 30.12 -18.03
N ILE A 703 23.99 29.22 -17.30
CA ILE A 703 24.80 29.60 -16.13
C ILE A 703 26.24 29.96 -16.58
N MET A 704 26.65 29.57 -17.78
CA MET A 704 27.98 29.88 -18.34
C MET A 704 27.88 30.53 -19.73
N PRO A 705 28.51 31.70 -19.99
CA PRO A 705 28.27 32.45 -21.22
C PRO A 705 29.10 32.05 -22.46
N HIS A 706 29.93 30.99 -22.44
CA HIS A 706 31.04 30.88 -23.42
C HIS A 706 31.38 29.49 -23.98
N PHE A 707 30.47 28.53 -23.96
CA PHE A 707 30.70 27.25 -24.65
C PHE A 707 29.57 26.99 -25.66
N ASP A 708 29.93 26.78 -26.93
CA ASP A 708 29.05 26.19 -27.92
C ASP A 708 28.87 24.71 -27.52
N TYR A 709 27.69 24.38 -26.97
CA TYR A 709 27.31 23.02 -26.56
C TYR A 709 26.65 22.25 -27.71
#